data_AF-A0ABD4YXT4-F1
#
_entry.id   AF-A0ABD4YXT4-F1
#
_cell.length_a   1.000
_cell.length_b   1.000
_cell.length_c   1.000
_cell.angle_alpha   90.00
_cell.angle_beta   90.00
_cell.angle_gamma   90.00
#
_symmetry.space_group_name_H-M   'P 1'
#
loop_
_entity.id
_entity.type
_entity.pdbx_description
1 polymer ?
#
loop_
_entity_poly.entity_id
_entity_poly.type
_entity_poly.pdbx_seq_one_letter_code
_entity_poly.pdbx_strand_id
1 'polypeptide(L)'
;MDFNAWRRRRISEPAYRWARNAMPAMSATEREAIEAGDSWWDADLFTGNPDWRKLLSVPPATLTPDEQRFIDGPVRDLCGMLDEWDISWNRRDLPPHVWEYLKTQRFFGMIIPRRHGGLGFSPYAHSEVVRRISAYSITAGVTVMVPNSLGPGELLMQFGTQAQRDYWLPRLADGREVPCFGLTSPEAGSDAASMVDTGVVCRQVVEGRELIGIRLNWHKRYITLGPVATVLGLAFKMSDPDGILGGPKDIGISVALVPTDAPGVEIGRRHLPAMQVFQNGPNSGRDVFVPLDALIGGVERAGQGWQMLMSALAAGRGISLPSLSAAAAAMCAHTTGMYARVREQFGIPIGKFEGVQERLASLAGNAYLVEAARRLTCAALNQGVKPAVVSGIMKYHATERMRVSVNDAMDVHAGRAVMDGPSNYLGSLYRAVPIAITVEGANILTRNLIIFGQGAIRAHPYLMPEILALGNPDEERGIEVFHDVFWRHLRHAGMNTLRAIGRAWTGGMLAPAPASGPVAGHYRRLGRYASGFALLADATLAQLGGGLKRREMISARLGDILSELYLLSAVLKRWEDEGRKHDDLPLVRWCMAQGFASIEKSMDQVLRNLPVKALSWALRAAILPLRLAKGPDDALTRECAELLLKPSPTHVRLAADLQREPGEDPLGLLTRAFALADAVQPIRDRLRQSNVRNWREAHQRGAITDAQAAQLEAAEATVLKVLQVDDFAPEALTPLGEGAPVQTQEQKPEPQSESPQPQQPESQPPQPPQQQPPQQPQQPQQPQQPQQPQQPQQPQQQQPQPPQQQEDEPPAAARPGENA
;
A
#
# COMPACT_ATOMS: atom_id res chain seq x y z
N MET A 1 23.40 53.53 16.22
CA MET A 1 22.27 52.95 15.47
C MET A 1 21.99 51.58 16.04
N ASP A 2 20.79 51.35 16.57
CA ASP A 2 20.37 49.99 16.91
C ASP A 2 20.19 49.22 15.60
N PHE A 3 21.15 48.33 15.32
CA PHE A 3 21.19 47.58 14.09
C PHE A 3 20.03 46.57 14.00
N ASN A 4 19.52 46.09 15.14
CA ASN A 4 18.33 45.24 15.17
C ASN A 4 17.08 46.06 14.82
N ALA A 5 16.88 47.22 15.45
CA ALA A 5 15.77 48.10 15.09
C ALA A 5 15.82 48.55 13.62
N TRP A 6 17.02 48.80 13.08
CA TRP A 6 17.20 49.11 11.67
C TRP A 6 16.82 47.95 10.76
N ARG A 7 17.32 46.74 11.02
CA ARG A 7 16.98 45.54 10.23
C ARG A 7 15.50 45.19 10.32
N ARG A 8 14.89 45.34 11.49
CA ARG A 8 13.45 45.14 11.69
C ARG A 8 12.63 46.05 10.78
N ARG A 9 12.89 47.36 10.86
CA ARG A 9 12.16 48.39 10.08
C ARG A 9 12.43 48.36 8.58
N ARG A 10 13.66 48.06 8.16
CA ARG A 10 14.08 48.17 6.75
C ARG A 10 14.00 46.88 5.96
N ILE A 11 13.97 45.72 6.62
CA ILE A 11 14.02 44.40 5.95
C ILE A 11 12.82 43.55 6.40
N SER A 12 12.67 43.30 7.69
CA SER A 12 11.67 42.35 8.19
C SER A 12 10.23 42.86 8.07
N GLU A 13 9.95 44.13 8.38
CA GLU A 13 8.62 44.73 8.24
C GLU A 13 8.13 44.75 6.77
N PRO A 14 8.95 45.19 5.78
CA PRO A 14 8.58 45.06 4.37
C PRO A 14 8.37 43.60 3.93
N ALA A 15 9.25 42.68 4.36
CA ALA A 15 9.12 41.26 4.04
C ALA A 15 7.86 40.64 4.64
N TYR A 16 7.51 40.99 5.88
CA TYR A 16 6.28 40.58 6.56
C TYR A 16 5.05 41.03 5.78
N ARG A 17 4.97 42.32 5.42
CA ARG A 17 3.82 42.86 4.67
C ARG A 17 3.70 42.22 3.29
N TRP A 18 4.81 42.03 2.59
CA TRP A 18 4.82 41.33 1.31
C TRP A 18 4.34 39.87 1.47
N ALA A 19 4.88 39.13 2.45
CA ALA A 19 4.54 37.73 2.68
C ALA A 19 3.07 37.56 3.10
N ARG A 20 2.54 38.46 3.95
CA ARG A 20 1.14 38.48 4.38
C ARG A 20 0.18 38.69 3.22
N ASN A 21 0.56 39.51 2.23
CA ASN A 21 -0.24 39.76 1.04
C ASN A 21 -0.08 38.67 -0.04
N ALA A 22 1.09 38.02 -0.11
CA ALA A 22 1.41 37.01 -1.10
C ALA A 22 0.93 35.60 -0.72
N MET A 23 0.74 35.32 0.57
CA MET A 23 0.20 34.03 1.01
C MET A 23 -1.32 34.01 0.92
N PRO A 24 -1.91 33.05 0.19
CA PRO A 24 -3.35 32.86 0.22
C PRO A 24 -3.80 32.48 1.63
N ALA A 25 -5.00 32.93 2.02
CA ALA A 25 -5.61 32.51 3.27
C ALA A 25 -5.78 30.98 3.25
N MET A 26 -5.16 30.30 4.22
CA MET A 26 -5.34 28.87 4.42
C MET A 26 -6.78 28.59 4.83
N SER A 27 -7.49 27.68 4.14
CA SER A 27 -8.85 27.33 4.55
C SER A 27 -8.84 26.67 5.92
N ALA A 28 -9.96 26.75 6.66
CA ALA A 28 -10.10 26.08 7.95
C ALA A 28 -9.81 24.58 7.84
N THR A 29 -10.32 23.95 6.78
CA THR A 29 -10.10 22.53 6.46
C THR A 29 -8.64 22.18 6.16
N GLU A 30 -7.89 23.09 5.51
CA GLU A 30 -6.47 22.90 5.22
C GLU A 30 -5.63 23.07 6.49
N ARG A 31 -5.98 24.03 7.35
CA ARG A 31 -5.33 24.22 8.64
C ARG A 31 -5.53 23.00 9.55
N GLU A 32 -6.76 22.53 9.70
CA GLU A 32 -7.07 21.34 10.52
C GLU A 32 -6.29 20.09 10.05
N ALA A 33 -6.21 19.87 8.74
CA ALA A 33 -5.40 18.78 8.18
C ALA A 33 -3.90 18.94 8.49
N ILE A 34 -3.40 20.18 8.43
CA ILE A 34 -2.02 20.54 8.78
C ILE A 34 -1.81 20.71 10.28
N GLU A 35 -2.81 20.56 11.14
CA GLU A 35 -2.65 20.54 12.60
C GLU A 35 -2.80 19.13 13.19
N ALA A 36 -3.51 18.21 12.52
CA ALA A 36 -3.81 16.87 13.04
C ALA A 36 -2.64 15.85 13.19
N GLY A 37 -1.40 16.17 12.85
CA GLY A 37 -0.25 15.23 12.84
C GLY A 37 1.02 15.76 13.53
N ASP A 38 1.98 14.89 13.82
CA ASP A 38 3.22 15.28 14.49
C ASP A 38 4.39 15.33 13.51
N SER A 39 5.37 16.20 13.78
CA SER A 39 6.70 16.10 13.17
C SER A 39 7.56 15.16 14.01
N TRP A 40 8.32 14.27 13.35
CA TRP A 40 9.15 13.27 14.02
C TRP A 40 10.62 13.44 13.61
N TRP A 41 11.42 12.37 13.51
CA TRP A 41 12.78 12.46 13.01
C TRP A 41 12.84 12.77 11.50
N ASP A 42 11.74 12.58 10.76
CA ASP A 42 11.63 12.96 9.35
C ASP A 42 11.86 14.47 9.13
N ALA A 43 11.54 15.30 10.13
CA ALA A 43 11.90 16.73 10.12
C ALA A 43 13.41 16.97 10.04
N ASP A 44 14.24 16.07 10.59
CA ASP A 44 15.70 16.19 10.51
C ASP A 44 16.19 16.07 9.05
N LEU A 45 15.45 15.38 8.17
CA LEU A 45 15.76 15.31 6.74
C LEU A 45 15.62 16.67 6.06
N PHE A 46 14.66 17.50 6.49
CA PHE A 46 14.45 18.86 6.00
C PHE A 46 15.51 19.85 6.49
N THR A 47 16.21 19.55 7.59
CA THR A 47 17.27 20.44 8.10
C THR A 47 18.52 20.47 7.22
N GLY A 48 18.64 19.54 6.27
CA GLY A 48 19.87 19.34 5.49
C GLY A 48 21.04 18.75 6.28
N ASN A 49 20.85 18.42 7.56
CA ASN A 49 21.86 17.79 8.40
C ASN A 49 21.22 16.78 9.36
N PRO A 50 20.76 15.62 8.85
CA PRO A 50 20.02 14.66 9.66
C PRO A 50 20.81 14.19 10.88
N ASP A 51 20.16 14.11 12.06
CA ASP A 51 20.78 13.50 13.24
C ASP A 51 20.61 11.99 13.21
N TRP A 52 21.64 11.30 12.72
CA TRP A 52 21.65 9.84 12.67
C TRP A 52 21.61 9.19 14.05
N ARG A 53 22.05 9.88 15.12
CA ARG A 53 21.97 9.31 16.47
C ARG A 53 20.53 9.26 16.93
N LYS A 54 19.74 10.31 16.65
CA LYS A 54 18.30 10.34 16.92
C LYS A 54 17.56 9.23 16.17
N LEU A 55 17.89 8.99 14.90
CA LEU A 55 17.33 7.86 14.14
C LEU A 55 17.69 6.52 14.79
N LEU A 56 18.97 6.31 15.12
CA LEU A 56 19.45 5.05 15.68
C LEU A 56 18.95 4.81 17.12
N SER A 57 18.64 5.86 17.88
CA SER A 57 18.06 5.73 19.23
C SER A 57 16.58 5.37 19.23
N VAL A 58 15.89 5.41 18.08
CA VAL A 58 14.49 4.96 17.99
C VAL A 58 14.42 3.48 18.36
N PRO A 59 13.65 3.07 19.38
CA PRO A 59 13.53 1.68 19.74
C PRO A 59 12.87 0.89 18.60
N PRO A 60 13.31 -0.35 18.33
CA PRO A 60 12.68 -1.19 17.31
C PRO A 60 11.23 -1.49 17.68
N ALA A 61 10.37 -1.58 16.67
CA ALA A 61 9.01 -2.07 16.87
C ALA A 61 9.08 -3.55 17.23
N THR A 62 8.52 -3.92 18.38
CA THR A 62 8.55 -5.29 18.91
C THR A 62 7.15 -5.70 19.37
N LEU A 63 6.87 -7.00 19.31
CA LEU A 63 5.64 -7.57 19.82
C LEU A 63 5.80 -7.89 21.31
N THR A 64 4.78 -7.58 22.10
CA THR A 64 4.65 -8.08 23.46
C THR A 64 4.41 -9.59 23.45
N PRO A 65 4.66 -10.30 24.57
CA PRO A 65 4.38 -11.74 24.64
C PRO A 65 2.91 -12.10 24.33
N ASP A 66 1.96 -11.24 24.69
CA ASP A 66 0.53 -11.45 24.40
C ASP A 66 0.23 -11.33 22.91
N GLU A 67 0.79 -10.30 22.26
CA GLU A 67 0.64 -10.10 20.81
C GLU A 67 1.31 -11.24 20.04
N GLN A 68 2.50 -11.68 20.46
CA GLN A 68 3.18 -12.82 19.86
C GLN A 68 2.33 -14.10 19.97
N ARG A 69 1.74 -14.38 21.14
CA ARG A 69 0.82 -15.52 21.30
C ARG A 69 -0.42 -15.42 20.40
N PHE A 70 -0.91 -14.21 20.13
CA PHE A 70 -2.02 -14.01 19.20
C PHE A 70 -1.61 -14.31 17.76
N ILE A 71 -0.42 -13.85 17.34
CA ILE A 71 0.17 -14.15 16.04
C ILE A 71 0.39 -15.66 15.86
N ASP A 72 0.92 -16.32 16.88
CA ASP A 72 1.29 -17.74 16.80
C ASP A 72 0.12 -18.70 16.98
N GLY A 73 -0.98 -18.26 17.61
CA GLY A 73 -2.21 -19.04 17.75
C GLY A 73 -3.30 -18.52 16.81
N PRO A 74 -4.18 -17.61 17.28
CA PRO A 74 -5.33 -17.12 16.52
C PRO A 74 -5.08 -16.74 15.06
N VAL A 75 -3.99 -16.02 14.75
CA VAL A 75 -3.68 -15.62 13.37
C VAL A 75 -3.23 -16.81 12.52
N ARG A 76 -2.35 -17.66 13.05
CA ARG A 76 -1.93 -18.89 12.36
C ARG A 76 -3.12 -19.79 12.06
N ASP A 77 -4.02 -19.96 13.03
CA ASP A 77 -5.20 -20.79 12.90
C ASP A 77 -6.18 -20.19 11.88
N LEU A 78 -6.38 -18.86 11.88
CA LEU A 78 -7.14 -18.17 10.82
C LEU A 78 -6.52 -18.43 9.44
N CYS A 79 -5.20 -18.25 9.28
CA CYS A 79 -4.51 -18.50 8.02
C CYS A 79 -4.72 -19.93 7.52
N GLY A 80 -4.79 -20.93 8.41
CA GLY A 80 -5.08 -22.32 8.07
C GLY A 80 -6.52 -22.58 7.62
N MET A 81 -7.46 -21.67 7.90
CA MET A 81 -8.86 -21.75 7.46
C MET A 81 -9.10 -21.08 6.09
N LEU A 82 -8.09 -20.39 5.53
CA LEU A 82 -8.25 -19.57 4.33
C LEU A 82 -7.84 -20.34 3.07
N ASP A 83 -8.83 -20.63 2.23
CA ASP A 83 -8.65 -21.05 0.83
C ASP A 83 -9.10 -19.91 -0.09
N GLU A 84 -8.12 -19.21 -0.69
CA GLU A 84 -8.40 -18.04 -1.54
C GLU A 84 -9.18 -18.39 -2.82
N TRP A 85 -9.00 -19.59 -3.39
CA TRP A 85 -9.76 -19.99 -4.58
C TRP A 85 -11.22 -20.29 -4.22
N ASP A 86 -11.46 -21.02 -3.13
CA ASP A 86 -12.82 -21.28 -2.65
C ASP A 86 -13.54 -19.98 -2.27
N ILE A 87 -12.85 -19.07 -1.56
CA ILE A 87 -13.36 -17.75 -1.19
C ILE A 87 -13.76 -16.95 -2.44
N SER A 88 -12.88 -16.87 -3.44
CA SER A 88 -13.07 -15.98 -4.59
C SER A 88 -13.98 -16.55 -5.69
N TRP A 89 -13.87 -17.84 -5.99
CA TRP A 89 -14.57 -18.50 -7.09
C TRP A 89 -15.91 -19.10 -6.66
N ASN A 90 -15.90 -19.97 -5.65
CA ASN A 90 -17.07 -20.75 -5.25
C ASN A 90 -18.04 -19.94 -4.38
N ARG A 91 -17.52 -19.33 -3.30
CA ARG A 91 -18.35 -18.67 -2.27
C ARG A 91 -18.62 -17.21 -2.58
N ARG A 92 -17.64 -16.54 -3.18
CA ARG A 92 -17.61 -15.08 -3.36
C ARG A 92 -17.75 -14.33 -2.04
N ASP A 93 -17.32 -14.92 -0.94
CA ASP A 93 -17.35 -14.39 0.43
C ASP A 93 -16.46 -15.27 1.33
N LEU A 94 -16.13 -14.78 2.52
CA LEU A 94 -15.53 -15.62 3.55
C LEU A 94 -16.53 -16.69 4.01
N PRO A 95 -16.08 -17.93 4.30
CA PRO A 95 -16.94 -18.94 4.88
C PRO A 95 -17.58 -18.48 6.20
N PRO A 96 -18.81 -18.90 6.54
CA PRO A 96 -19.48 -18.49 7.78
C PRO A 96 -18.67 -18.79 9.06
N HIS A 97 -17.97 -19.92 9.11
CA HIS A 97 -17.13 -20.27 10.26
C HIS A 97 -15.90 -19.35 10.39
N VAL A 98 -15.38 -18.82 9.28
CA VAL A 98 -14.29 -17.82 9.30
C VAL A 98 -14.82 -16.49 9.82
N TRP A 99 -16.00 -16.05 9.37
CA TRP A 99 -16.66 -14.86 9.94
C TRP A 99 -16.86 -14.98 11.45
N GLU A 100 -17.37 -16.11 11.92
CA GLU A 100 -17.56 -16.37 13.36
C GLU A 100 -16.24 -16.37 14.12
N TYR A 101 -15.21 -17.00 13.55
CA TYR A 101 -13.88 -17.04 14.15
C TYR A 101 -13.28 -15.64 14.30
N LEU A 102 -13.40 -14.79 13.28
CA LEU A 102 -12.94 -13.39 13.34
C LEU A 102 -13.59 -12.62 14.49
N LYS A 103 -14.89 -12.82 14.71
CA LYS A 103 -15.64 -12.19 15.81
C LYS A 103 -15.22 -12.74 17.17
N THR A 104 -15.28 -14.06 17.33
CA THR A 104 -14.97 -14.75 18.60
C THR A 104 -13.53 -14.49 19.06
N GLN A 105 -12.57 -14.45 18.14
CA GLN A 105 -11.16 -14.14 18.46
C GLN A 105 -10.85 -12.62 18.46
N ARG A 106 -11.87 -11.77 18.30
CA ARG A 106 -11.77 -10.30 18.40
C ARG A 106 -10.84 -9.65 17.38
N PHE A 107 -10.77 -10.21 16.17
CA PHE A 107 -10.02 -9.60 15.06
C PHE A 107 -10.56 -8.22 14.68
N PHE A 108 -11.83 -7.89 14.96
CA PHE A 108 -12.41 -6.57 14.74
C PHE A 108 -12.11 -5.55 15.86
N GLY A 109 -11.55 -6.01 16.98
CA GLY A 109 -11.29 -5.22 18.18
C GLY A 109 -9.81 -5.14 18.57
N MET A 110 -8.88 -5.27 17.62
CA MET A 110 -7.44 -5.31 17.93
C MET A 110 -6.98 -4.03 18.61
N ILE A 111 -7.39 -2.87 18.08
CA ILE A 111 -6.98 -1.56 18.61
C ILE A 111 -7.81 -1.09 19.80
N ILE A 112 -8.94 -1.74 20.07
CA ILE A 112 -9.85 -1.34 21.16
C ILE A 112 -9.21 -1.72 22.51
N PRO A 113 -9.17 -0.82 23.52
CA PRO A 113 -8.60 -1.10 24.82
C PRO A 113 -9.26 -2.29 25.51
N ARG A 114 -8.47 -3.07 26.24
CA ARG A 114 -8.94 -4.25 27.01
C ARG A 114 -10.06 -3.95 28.00
N ARG A 115 -10.09 -2.75 28.58
CA ARG A 115 -11.19 -2.29 29.46
C ARG A 115 -12.56 -2.24 28.77
N HIS A 116 -12.58 -2.12 27.44
CA HIS A 116 -13.78 -2.18 26.62
C HIS A 116 -13.88 -3.54 25.90
N GLY A 117 -13.16 -4.57 26.35
CA GLY A 117 -13.19 -5.91 25.75
C GLY A 117 -12.40 -6.05 24.45
N GLY A 118 -11.63 -5.07 24.00
CA GLY A 118 -10.73 -5.28 22.86
C GLY A 118 -9.42 -5.97 23.25
N LEU A 119 -8.49 -6.08 22.30
CA LEU A 119 -7.17 -6.70 22.54
C LEU A 119 -6.13 -5.68 23.02
N GLY A 120 -6.32 -4.40 22.71
CA GLY A 120 -5.40 -3.30 23.05
C GLY A 120 -4.02 -3.45 22.43
N PHE A 121 -3.97 -3.97 21.20
CA PHE A 121 -2.73 -4.21 20.46
C PHE A 121 -2.08 -2.93 19.99
N SER A 122 -0.75 -2.97 19.96
CA SER A 122 0.09 -1.93 19.41
C SER A 122 -0.13 -1.77 17.90
N PRO A 123 0.18 -0.58 17.34
CA PRO A 123 0.25 -0.38 15.90
C PRO A 123 1.10 -1.44 15.16
N TYR A 124 2.21 -1.87 15.77
CA TYR A 124 3.05 -2.92 15.20
C TYR A 124 2.36 -4.28 15.17
N ALA A 125 1.68 -4.69 16.24
CA ALA A 125 0.92 -5.94 16.25
C ALA A 125 -0.24 -5.91 15.24
N HIS A 126 -0.98 -4.80 15.13
CA HIS A 126 -1.96 -4.61 14.06
C HIS A 126 -1.31 -4.79 12.68
N SER A 127 -0.15 -4.18 12.45
CA SER A 127 0.61 -4.32 11.20
C SER A 127 0.99 -5.77 10.90
N GLU A 128 1.48 -6.52 11.88
CA GLU A 128 1.86 -7.94 11.72
C GLU A 128 0.65 -8.84 11.44
N VAL A 129 -0.48 -8.63 12.13
CA VAL A 129 -1.70 -9.40 11.89
C VAL A 129 -2.17 -9.20 10.45
N VAL A 130 -2.28 -7.95 9.98
CA VAL A 130 -2.70 -7.65 8.60
C VAL A 130 -1.70 -8.21 7.60
N ARG A 131 -0.39 -8.02 7.82
CA ARG A 131 0.67 -8.55 6.94
C ARG A 131 0.53 -10.06 6.77
N ARG A 132 0.34 -10.81 7.86
CA ARG A 132 0.25 -12.27 7.84
C ARG A 132 -1.02 -12.76 7.16
N ILE A 133 -2.18 -12.17 7.47
CA ILE A 133 -3.45 -12.57 6.84
C ILE A 133 -3.44 -12.25 5.34
N SER A 134 -2.95 -11.07 4.94
CA SER A 134 -2.91 -10.66 3.53
C SER A 134 -2.01 -11.53 2.64
N ALA A 135 -1.04 -12.25 3.21
CA ALA A 135 -0.26 -13.25 2.47
C ALA A 135 -1.04 -14.53 2.14
N TYR A 136 -2.20 -14.75 2.79
CA TYR A 136 -3.08 -15.90 2.57
C TYR A 136 -4.33 -15.52 1.81
N SER A 137 -5.00 -14.44 2.19
CA SER A 137 -6.19 -13.94 1.52
C SER A 137 -6.29 -12.42 1.60
N ILE A 138 -6.42 -11.77 0.44
CA ILE A 138 -6.70 -10.34 0.37
C ILE A 138 -8.09 -10.05 0.95
N THR A 139 -9.05 -10.93 0.67
CA THR A 139 -10.42 -10.81 1.18
C THR A 139 -10.44 -10.79 2.71
N ALA A 140 -9.81 -11.76 3.37
CA ALA A 140 -9.73 -11.79 4.83
C ALA A 140 -8.94 -10.60 5.39
N GLY A 141 -7.83 -10.24 4.73
CA GLY A 141 -7.00 -9.10 5.12
C GLY A 141 -7.79 -7.80 5.16
N VAL A 142 -8.53 -7.48 4.10
CA VAL A 142 -9.36 -6.27 4.02
C VAL A 142 -10.50 -6.29 5.03
N THR A 143 -11.15 -7.44 5.24
CA THR A 143 -12.22 -7.60 6.23
C THR A 143 -11.75 -7.31 7.66
N VAL A 144 -10.54 -7.75 8.04
CA VAL A 144 -9.95 -7.48 9.35
C VAL A 144 -9.41 -6.05 9.46
N MET A 145 -8.89 -5.52 8.37
CA MET A 145 -8.22 -4.23 8.32
C MET A 145 -9.16 -3.05 8.62
N VAL A 146 -10.35 -3.02 8.02
CA VAL A 146 -11.23 -1.83 8.07
C VAL A 146 -11.73 -1.52 9.48
N PRO A 147 -12.25 -2.47 10.28
CA PRO A 147 -12.69 -2.19 11.66
C PRO A 147 -11.58 -1.62 12.56
N ASN A 148 -10.30 -1.89 12.23
CA ASN A 148 -9.13 -1.50 13.02
C ASN A 148 -8.37 -0.28 12.50
N SER A 149 -8.86 0.39 11.46
CA SER A 149 -8.25 1.63 10.95
C SER A 149 -9.32 2.69 10.70
N LEU A 150 -10.13 2.52 9.66
CA LEU A 150 -11.10 3.53 9.21
C LEU A 150 -12.49 3.37 9.87
N GLY A 151 -12.62 2.43 10.80
CA GLY A 151 -13.88 2.15 11.48
C GLY A 151 -14.25 3.20 12.56
N PRO A 152 -15.55 3.29 12.91
CA PRO A 152 -16.06 4.02 14.08
C PRO A 152 -15.29 3.81 15.38
N GLY A 153 -14.66 2.64 15.58
CA GLY A 153 -13.90 2.32 16.79
C GLY A 153 -12.79 3.34 17.08
N GLU A 154 -11.98 3.70 16.08
CA GLU A 154 -10.91 4.69 16.26
C GLU A 154 -11.47 6.07 16.63
N LEU A 155 -12.53 6.50 15.92
CA LEU A 155 -13.18 7.78 16.16
C LEU A 155 -13.81 7.85 17.56
N LEU A 156 -14.46 6.77 18.00
CA LEU A 156 -15.06 6.68 19.33
C LEU A 156 -14.02 6.76 20.45
N MET A 157 -12.86 6.14 20.27
CA MET A 157 -11.77 6.22 21.24
C MET A 157 -11.22 7.64 21.39
N GLN A 158 -11.09 8.37 20.27
CA GLN A 158 -10.51 9.72 20.26
C GLN A 158 -11.53 10.82 20.60
N PHE A 159 -12.77 10.68 20.14
CA PHE A 159 -13.74 11.77 20.10
C PHE A 159 -15.08 11.44 20.75
N GLY A 160 -15.40 10.16 20.95
CA GLY A 160 -16.69 9.73 21.50
C GLY A 160 -16.94 10.24 22.92
N THR A 161 -18.20 10.31 23.33
CA THR A 161 -18.56 10.54 24.74
C THR A 161 -18.30 9.27 25.56
N GLN A 162 -18.29 9.38 26.89
CA GLN A 162 -18.11 8.20 27.75
C GLN A 162 -19.23 7.17 27.53
N ALA A 163 -20.49 7.62 27.45
CA ALA A 163 -21.64 6.76 27.17
C ALA A 163 -21.51 6.04 25.81
N GLN A 164 -21.06 6.74 24.77
CA GLN A 164 -20.81 6.14 23.46
C GLN A 164 -19.70 5.09 23.52
N ARG A 165 -18.59 5.38 24.20
CA ARG A 165 -17.49 4.42 24.35
C ARG A 165 -17.94 3.16 25.08
N ASP A 166 -18.67 3.31 26.16
CA ASP A 166 -19.12 2.20 26.99
C ASP A 166 -20.18 1.32 26.28
N TYR A 167 -21.01 1.92 25.42
CA TYR A 167 -21.98 1.19 24.63
C TYR A 167 -21.37 0.51 23.39
N TRP A 168 -20.63 1.26 22.56
CA TRP A 168 -20.23 0.82 21.23
C TRP A 168 -18.94 0.01 21.23
N LEU A 169 -17.90 0.43 21.97
CA LEU A 169 -16.58 -0.21 21.88
C LEU A 169 -16.61 -1.71 22.24
N PRO A 170 -17.33 -2.16 23.29
CA PRO A 170 -17.44 -3.59 23.58
C PRO A 170 -18.14 -4.40 22.49
N ARG A 171 -19.12 -3.81 21.80
CA ARG A 171 -19.88 -4.49 20.75
C ARG A 171 -19.14 -4.55 19.42
N LEU A 172 -18.34 -3.52 19.13
CA LEU A 172 -17.40 -3.52 18.02
C LEU A 172 -16.27 -4.53 18.25
N ALA A 173 -15.79 -4.64 19.49
CA ALA A 173 -14.66 -5.50 19.83
C ALA A 173 -14.95 -7.00 19.66
N ASP A 174 -16.16 -7.45 20.02
CA ASP A 174 -16.57 -8.84 19.87
C ASP A 174 -17.39 -9.12 18.60
N GLY A 175 -17.54 -8.11 17.72
CA GLY A 175 -18.18 -8.26 16.42
C GLY A 175 -19.69 -8.50 16.45
N ARG A 176 -20.35 -8.24 17.60
CA ARG A 176 -21.81 -8.05 17.64
C ARG A 176 -22.23 -6.93 16.71
N GLU A 177 -21.43 -5.87 16.67
CA GLU A 177 -21.55 -4.80 15.71
C GLU A 177 -20.44 -4.92 14.65
N VAL A 178 -20.82 -4.99 13.38
CA VAL A 178 -19.91 -4.94 12.23
C VAL A 178 -19.93 -3.53 11.67
N PRO A 179 -18.84 -2.76 11.83
CA PRO A 179 -18.82 -1.39 11.35
C PRO A 179 -18.52 -1.27 9.86
N CYS A 180 -19.05 -0.22 9.24
CA CYS A 180 -18.51 0.34 8.01
C CYS A 180 -18.44 1.87 8.09
N PHE A 181 -17.77 2.51 7.12
CA PHE A 181 -17.58 3.95 7.11
C PHE A 181 -18.04 4.59 5.79
N GLY A 182 -19.10 5.39 5.86
CA GLY A 182 -19.74 6.06 4.73
C GLY A 182 -19.15 7.44 4.49
N LEU A 183 -18.07 7.52 3.69
CA LEU A 183 -17.47 8.77 3.26
C LEU A 183 -17.75 9.07 1.79
N THR A 184 -17.34 8.16 0.91
CA THR A 184 -17.32 8.36 -0.55
C THR A 184 -18.71 8.28 -1.16
N SER A 185 -19.04 9.25 -2.02
CA SER A 185 -20.27 9.31 -2.81
C SER A 185 -19.95 9.33 -4.32
N PRO A 186 -20.96 9.27 -5.21
CA PRO A 186 -20.76 9.54 -6.64
C PRO A 186 -20.07 10.87 -6.93
N GLU A 187 -20.41 11.91 -6.18
CA GLU A 187 -19.97 13.30 -6.34
C GLU A 187 -18.63 13.58 -5.64
N ALA A 188 -18.38 12.94 -4.49
CA ALA A 188 -17.22 13.23 -3.64
C ALA A 188 -16.35 11.99 -3.39
N GLY A 189 -15.06 12.11 -3.73
CA GLY A 189 -14.04 11.06 -3.53
C GLY A 189 -12.75 11.64 -2.96
N SER A 190 -11.79 11.98 -3.84
CA SER A 190 -10.54 12.66 -3.45
C SER A 190 -10.78 13.99 -2.73
N ASP A 191 -11.76 14.76 -3.20
CA ASP A 191 -12.26 15.95 -2.51
C ASP A 191 -13.42 15.56 -1.58
N ALA A 192 -13.09 14.96 -0.44
CA ALA A 192 -14.11 14.48 0.49
C ALA A 192 -14.91 15.62 1.16
N ALA A 193 -14.38 16.85 1.19
CA ALA A 193 -15.06 18.00 1.78
C ALA A 193 -16.26 18.50 0.95
N SER A 194 -16.31 18.18 -0.35
CA SER A 194 -17.42 18.53 -1.23
C SER A 194 -18.62 17.57 -1.15
N MET A 195 -18.66 16.67 -0.16
CA MET A 195 -19.80 15.77 0.07
C MET A 195 -21.15 16.50 0.04
N VAL A 196 -22.17 15.83 -0.49
CA VAL A 196 -23.52 16.39 -0.68
C VAL A 196 -24.54 15.79 0.31
N ASP A 197 -24.11 14.84 1.12
CA ASP A 197 -24.94 14.20 2.13
C ASP A 197 -25.32 15.21 3.22
N THR A 198 -26.58 15.18 3.65
CA THR A 198 -27.15 16.21 4.53
C THR A 198 -27.63 15.62 5.85
N GLY A 199 -27.52 16.42 6.90
CA GLY A 199 -28.16 16.17 8.19
C GLY A 199 -28.78 17.45 8.71
N VAL A 200 -30.11 17.47 8.81
CA VAL A 200 -30.86 18.64 9.28
C VAL A 200 -31.35 18.36 10.69
N VAL A 201 -31.00 19.23 11.64
CA VAL A 201 -31.51 19.16 13.00
C VAL A 201 -33.03 19.33 12.96
N CYS A 202 -33.75 18.42 13.60
CA CYS A 202 -35.20 18.44 13.64
C CYS A 202 -35.76 17.88 14.95
N ARG A 203 -37.05 18.14 15.19
CA ARG A 203 -37.86 17.45 16.20
C ARG A 203 -38.66 16.35 15.52
N GLN A 204 -38.68 15.16 16.11
CA GLN A 204 -39.50 14.05 15.63
C GLN A 204 -40.11 13.29 16.81
N VAL A 205 -41.37 12.89 16.66
CA VAL A 205 -42.03 12.02 17.65
C VAL A 205 -41.62 10.57 17.35
N VAL A 206 -40.90 9.96 18.29
CA VAL A 206 -40.48 8.55 18.24
C VAL A 206 -41.07 7.86 19.47
N GLU A 207 -41.82 6.79 19.26
CA GLU A 207 -42.50 6.04 20.34
C GLU A 207 -43.33 6.94 21.29
N GLY A 208 -43.99 7.95 20.72
CA GLY A 208 -44.83 8.89 21.47
C GLY A 208 -44.06 9.96 22.27
N ARG A 209 -42.72 10.03 22.13
CA ARG A 209 -41.88 11.07 22.75
C ARG A 209 -41.30 11.97 21.67
N GLU A 210 -41.41 13.28 21.86
CA GLU A 210 -40.72 14.24 21.00
C GLU A 210 -39.23 14.22 21.33
N LEU A 211 -38.41 13.88 20.34
CA LEU A 211 -36.95 13.87 20.43
C LEU A 211 -36.36 14.90 19.48
N ILE A 212 -35.28 15.54 19.92
CA ILE A 212 -34.42 16.32 19.03
C ILE A 212 -33.40 15.35 18.44
N GLY A 213 -33.26 15.40 17.12
CA GLY A 213 -32.34 14.56 16.39
C GLY A 213 -31.94 15.19 15.07
N ILE A 214 -31.47 14.34 14.16
CA ILE A 214 -30.98 14.74 12.85
C ILE A 214 -31.68 13.87 11.82
N ARG A 215 -32.31 14.51 10.84
CA ARG A 215 -32.81 13.83 9.65
C ARG A 215 -31.72 13.79 8.60
N LEU A 216 -31.30 12.60 8.23
CA LEU A 216 -30.18 12.31 7.36
C LEU A 216 -30.64 11.87 5.97
N ASN A 217 -29.95 12.35 4.93
CA ASN A 217 -30.11 11.90 3.56
C ASN A 217 -28.72 11.70 2.92
N TRP A 218 -28.48 10.53 2.35
CA TRP A 218 -27.18 10.18 1.75
C TRP A 218 -27.28 9.13 0.65
N HIS A 219 -26.23 9.06 -0.17
CA HIS A 219 -26.02 7.97 -1.11
C HIS A 219 -24.51 7.73 -1.28
N LYS A 220 -24.00 6.67 -0.65
CA LYS A 220 -22.59 6.30 -0.64
C LYS A 220 -22.30 5.14 -1.58
N ARG A 221 -21.06 5.09 -2.09
CA ARG A 221 -20.54 4.01 -2.94
C ARG A 221 -19.19 3.53 -2.44
N TYR A 222 -18.84 2.30 -2.84
CA TYR A 222 -17.56 1.67 -2.52
C TYR A 222 -17.31 1.48 -1.03
N ILE A 223 -18.37 1.26 -0.24
CA ILE A 223 -18.24 1.15 1.21
C ILE A 223 -17.91 -0.30 1.58
N THR A 224 -16.66 -0.50 2.01
CA THR A 224 -16.19 -1.79 2.51
C THR A 224 -16.94 -2.18 3.78
N LEU A 225 -17.30 -3.45 3.90
CA LEU A 225 -18.24 -4.03 4.87
C LEU A 225 -19.68 -3.52 4.80
N GLY A 226 -19.97 -2.48 4.00
CA GLY A 226 -21.32 -1.88 3.88
C GLY A 226 -22.47 -2.87 3.67
N PRO A 227 -22.35 -3.92 2.82
CA PRO A 227 -23.43 -4.88 2.61
C PRO A 227 -23.81 -5.71 3.85
N VAL A 228 -22.90 -5.87 4.80
CA VAL A 228 -23.06 -6.72 5.99
C VAL A 228 -22.91 -5.94 7.30
N ALA A 229 -22.81 -4.61 7.22
CA ALA A 229 -22.62 -3.76 8.38
C ALA A 229 -23.90 -3.67 9.20
N THR A 230 -23.74 -3.60 10.52
CA THR A 230 -24.83 -3.35 11.49
C THR A 230 -24.83 -1.89 11.96
N VAL A 231 -23.68 -1.20 11.84
CA VAL A 231 -23.53 0.22 12.15
C VAL A 231 -22.69 0.93 11.10
N LEU A 232 -23.17 2.09 10.65
CA LEU A 232 -22.53 2.97 9.69
C LEU A 232 -21.99 4.21 10.41
N GLY A 233 -20.67 4.43 10.36
CA GLY A 233 -20.09 5.75 10.62
C GLY A 233 -20.31 6.64 9.40
N LEU A 234 -21.25 7.57 9.47
CA LEU A 234 -21.65 8.42 8.35
C LEU A 234 -21.10 9.84 8.51
N ALA A 235 -20.34 10.30 7.50
CA ALA A 235 -19.97 11.70 7.38
C ALA A 235 -20.97 12.46 6.48
N PHE A 236 -21.44 13.62 6.96
CA PHE A 236 -22.44 14.45 6.30
C PHE A 236 -22.26 15.94 6.65
N LYS A 237 -22.86 16.84 5.86
CA LYS A 237 -22.95 18.28 6.17
C LYS A 237 -24.16 18.54 7.04
N MET A 238 -23.93 19.10 8.23
CA MET A 238 -24.96 19.34 9.23
C MET A 238 -25.44 20.79 9.22
N SER A 239 -26.75 20.98 9.35
CA SER A 239 -27.39 22.29 9.49
C SER A 239 -28.53 22.29 10.51
N ASP A 240 -28.76 23.46 11.11
CA ASP A 240 -29.85 23.74 12.05
C ASP A 240 -30.63 24.98 11.59
N PRO A 241 -31.46 24.85 10.54
CA PRO A 241 -32.16 25.98 9.94
C PRO A 241 -33.14 26.68 10.91
N ASP A 242 -33.70 25.91 11.84
CA ASP A 242 -34.70 26.33 12.82
C ASP A 242 -34.07 26.83 14.14
N GLY A 243 -32.74 26.79 14.27
CA GLY A 243 -32.01 27.27 15.45
C GLY A 243 -32.33 26.49 16.73
N ILE A 244 -32.65 25.20 16.60
CA ILE A 244 -33.02 24.31 17.71
C ILE A 244 -31.90 24.18 18.74
N LEU A 245 -30.65 24.20 18.29
CA LEU A 245 -29.45 24.08 19.13
C LEU A 245 -28.92 25.45 19.62
N GLY A 246 -29.48 26.56 19.14
CA GLY A 246 -29.09 27.92 19.54
C GLY A 246 -27.74 28.41 18.99
N GLY A 247 -27.14 27.68 18.04
CA GLY A 247 -25.84 27.98 17.43
C GLY A 247 -25.91 28.47 15.97
N PRO A 248 -24.79 28.40 15.20
CA PRO A 248 -24.81 28.72 13.78
C PRO A 248 -25.72 27.76 13.00
N LYS A 249 -26.45 28.30 12.01
CA LYS A 249 -27.37 27.50 11.18
C LYS A 249 -26.64 26.52 10.26
N ASP A 250 -25.46 26.88 9.79
CA ASP A 250 -24.56 25.96 9.08
C ASP A 250 -23.49 25.50 10.06
N ILE A 251 -23.52 24.23 10.41
CA ILE A 251 -22.66 23.64 11.44
C ILE A 251 -21.40 23.05 10.81
N GLY A 252 -21.47 22.62 9.54
CA GLY A 252 -20.35 22.00 8.82
C GLY A 252 -20.35 20.47 8.89
N ILE A 253 -19.21 19.86 8.56
CA ILE A 253 -19.09 18.41 8.44
C ILE A 253 -19.16 17.77 9.83
N SER A 254 -20.06 16.80 10.00
CA SER A 254 -20.24 16.04 11.23
C SER A 254 -20.22 14.54 10.94
N VAL A 255 -20.04 13.73 11.99
CA VAL A 255 -20.05 12.27 11.89
C VAL A 255 -21.05 11.69 12.89
N ALA A 256 -21.92 10.80 12.42
CA ALA A 256 -22.87 10.07 13.27
C ALA A 256 -22.71 8.56 13.13
N LEU A 257 -23.12 7.83 14.16
CA LEU A 257 -23.31 6.38 14.14
C LEU A 257 -24.76 6.06 13.81
N VAL A 258 -24.98 5.47 12.65
CA VAL A 258 -26.31 5.15 12.14
C VAL A 258 -26.49 3.63 12.16
N PRO A 259 -27.42 3.09 12.96
CA PRO A 259 -27.82 1.68 12.86
C PRO A 259 -28.31 1.38 11.45
N THR A 260 -27.86 0.27 10.85
CA THR A 260 -28.20 -0.04 9.45
C THR A 260 -29.59 -0.65 9.28
N ASP A 261 -30.24 -1.02 10.39
CA ASP A 261 -31.64 -1.43 10.47
C ASP A 261 -32.61 -0.26 10.71
N ALA A 262 -32.09 0.97 10.84
CA ALA A 262 -32.91 2.15 11.03
C ALA A 262 -33.86 2.37 9.82
N PRO A 263 -35.12 2.80 10.05
CA PRO A 263 -36.05 3.06 8.96
C PRO A 263 -35.50 4.04 7.93
N GLY A 264 -35.59 3.69 6.65
CA GLY A 264 -35.11 4.49 5.52
C GLY A 264 -33.67 4.19 5.09
N VAL A 265 -32.94 3.30 5.79
CA VAL A 265 -31.61 2.82 5.37
C VAL A 265 -31.74 1.67 4.37
N GLU A 266 -30.93 1.72 3.32
CA GLU A 266 -30.82 0.66 2.31
C GLU A 266 -29.37 0.17 2.18
N ILE A 267 -29.14 -1.12 2.47
CA ILE A 267 -27.86 -1.82 2.31
C ILE A 267 -28.05 -3.22 1.71
N GLY A 268 -26.96 -3.99 1.57
CA GLY A 268 -26.98 -5.42 1.20
C GLY A 268 -26.55 -5.72 -0.24
N ARG A 269 -26.66 -4.74 -1.14
CA ARG A 269 -26.14 -4.87 -2.51
C ARG A 269 -24.61 -4.83 -2.52
N ARG A 270 -23.97 -5.53 -3.46
CA ARG A 270 -22.51 -5.63 -3.55
C ARG A 270 -21.95 -5.00 -4.83
N HIS A 271 -20.81 -4.34 -4.70
CA HIS A 271 -19.88 -4.09 -5.79
C HIS A 271 -18.83 -5.21 -5.83
N LEU A 272 -18.17 -5.37 -6.99
CA LEU A 272 -17.12 -6.35 -7.20
C LEU A 272 -15.82 -5.64 -7.63
N PRO A 273 -14.98 -5.20 -6.69
CA PRO A 273 -13.78 -4.41 -7.00
C PRO A 273 -12.71 -5.32 -7.63
N ALA A 274 -12.49 -5.21 -8.94
CA ALA A 274 -11.46 -5.98 -9.64
C ALA A 274 -11.48 -7.49 -9.32
N MET A 275 -12.67 -8.10 -9.29
CA MET A 275 -12.90 -9.51 -8.93
C MET A 275 -12.45 -9.90 -7.50
N GLN A 276 -12.20 -8.94 -6.62
CA GLN A 276 -11.98 -9.18 -5.20
C GLN A 276 -13.33 -9.25 -4.48
N VAL A 277 -13.47 -10.23 -3.59
CA VAL A 277 -14.78 -10.62 -3.05
C VAL A 277 -14.98 -10.22 -1.59
N PHE A 278 -14.13 -9.37 -1.02
CA PHE A 278 -14.45 -8.74 0.26
C PHE A 278 -15.76 -7.97 0.17
N GLN A 279 -16.48 -7.89 1.28
CA GLN A 279 -17.76 -7.19 1.33
C GLN A 279 -17.54 -5.72 0.98
N ASN A 280 -18.14 -5.26 -0.10
CA ASN A 280 -18.10 -3.88 -0.57
C ASN A 280 -19.40 -3.59 -1.30
N GLY A 281 -20.00 -2.43 -1.07
CA GLY A 281 -21.27 -2.10 -1.71
C GLY A 281 -21.69 -0.64 -1.54
N PRO A 282 -22.79 -0.25 -2.19
CA PRO A 282 -23.43 1.01 -1.93
C PRO A 282 -24.23 0.95 -0.61
N ASN A 283 -24.48 2.11 -0.03
CA ASN A 283 -25.53 2.29 0.97
C ASN A 283 -26.21 3.64 0.76
N SER A 284 -27.50 3.73 1.08
CA SER A 284 -28.27 4.96 0.98
C SER A 284 -29.19 5.10 2.18
N GLY A 285 -29.61 6.33 2.42
CA GLY A 285 -30.61 6.64 3.42
C GLY A 285 -31.45 7.81 2.98
N ARG A 286 -32.76 7.70 3.17
CA ARG A 286 -33.72 8.78 2.91
C ARG A 286 -34.55 9.05 4.15
N ASP A 287 -34.56 10.31 4.57
CA ASP A 287 -35.30 10.80 5.74
C ASP A 287 -35.06 9.97 7.02
N VAL A 288 -33.82 9.47 7.18
CA VAL A 288 -33.45 8.64 8.33
C VAL A 288 -33.26 9.53 9.54
N PHE A 289 -34.06 9.29 10.58
CA PHE A 289 -33.92 10.01 11.84
C PHE A 289 -32.96 9.31 12.78
N VAL A 290 -31.98 10.04 13.30
CA VAL A 290 -31.14 9.60 14.41
C VAL A 290 -31.18 10.61 15.57
N PRO A 291 -31.23 10.16 16.83
CA PRO A 291 -31.13 11.07 17.98
C PRO A 291 -29.78 11.80 18.03
N LEU A 292 -29.72 12.94 18.74
CA LEU A 292 -28.49 13.75 18.81
C LEU A 292 -27.29 13.02 19.44
N ASP A 293 -27.53 12.01 20.28
CA ASP A 293 -26.48 11.17 20.87
C ASP A 293 -25.83 10.20 19.87
N ALA A 294 -26.38 10.10 18.65
CA ALA A 294 -25.74 9.42 17.53
C ALA A 294 -24.52 10.19 16.98
N LEU A 295 -24.44 11.51 17.18
CA LEU A 295 -23.27 12.33 16.80
C LEU A 295 -22.05 11.89 17.61
N ILE A 296 -20.96 11.52 16.94
CA ILE A 296 -19.72 11.14 17.63
C ILE A 296 -19.20 12.33 18.45
N GLY A 297 -19.10 12.16 19.77
CA GLY A 297 -18.70 13.23 20.68
C GLY A 297 -19.83 14.19 21.08
N GLY A 298 -21.06 13.94 20.63
CA GLY A 298 -22.26 14.73 20.95
C GLY A 298 -22.30 16.08 20.24
N VAL A 299 -23.28 16.90 20.64
CA VAL A 299 -23.52 18.24 20.07
C VAL A 299 -22.30 19.15 20.18
N GLU A 300 -21.51 19.01 21.25
CA GLU A 300 -20.28 19.79 21.47
C GLU A 300 -19.23 19.61 20.35
N ARG A 301 -19.26 18.48 19.65
CA ARG A 301 -18.37 18.18 18.52
C ARG A 301 -19.04 18.27 17.15
N ALA A 302 -20.27 18.76 17.08
CA ALA A 302 -20.92 19.02 15.81
C ALA A 302 -20.06 20.03 14.99
N GLY A 303 -19.86 19.74 13.70
CA GLY A 303 -18.99 20.53 12.82
C GLY A 303 -17.50 20.15 12.84
N GLN A 304 -17.04 19.32 13.78
CA GLN A 304 -15.63 18.87 13.88
C GLN A 304 -15.35 17.59 13.08
N GLY A 305 -16.27 17.15 12.23
CA GLY A 305 -16.16 15.88 11.51
C GLY A 305 -14.98 15.84 10.53
N TRP A 306 -14.57 16.97 9.95
CA TRP A 306 -13.39 17.00 9.07
C TRP A 306 -12.09 16.68 9.82
N GLN A 307 -11.90 17.26 11.01
CA GLN A 307 -10.78 16.93 11.89
C GLN A 307 -10.76 15.42 12.24
N MET A 308 -11.93 14.86 12.56
CA MET A 308 -12.08 13.43 12.85
C MET A 308 -11.63 12.56 11.66
N LEU A 309 -12.09 12.90 10.45
CA LEU A 309 -11.74 12.20 9.21
C LEU A 309 -10.24 12.24 8.92
N MET A 310 -9.60 13.40 9.07
CA MET A 310 -8.16 13.54 8.83
C MET A 310 -7.31 12.74 9.83
N SER A 311 -7.76 12.62 11.09
CA SER A 311 -7.10 11.79 12.10
C SER A 311 -7.18 10.29 11.76
N ALA A 312 -8.38 9.78 11.44
CA ALA A 312 -8.59 8.35 11.16
C ALA A 312 -7.88 7.86 9.88
N LEU A 313 -7.82 8.69 8.84
CA LEU A 313 -7.13 8.34 7.58
C LEU A 313 -5.60 8.13 7.77
N ALA A 314 -5.01 8.66 8.84
CA ALA A 314 -3.59 8.49 9.10
C ALA A 314 -3.22 7.03 9.43
N ALA A 315 -4.06 6.32 10.19
CA ALA A 315 -3.83 4.94 10.59
C ALA A 315 -3.84 3.98 9.38
N GLY A 316 -4.83 4.12 8.49
CA GLY A 316 -4.92 3.32 7.26
C GLY A 316 -3.71 3.49 6.35
N ARG A 317 -3.18 4.72 6.25
CA ARG A 317 -1.99 5.06 5.45
C ARG A 317 -0.67 4.59 6.08
N GLY A 318 -0.56 4.64 7.41
CA GLY A 318 0.66 4.32 8.14
C GLY A 318 0.82 2.84 8.50
N ILE A 319 -0.28 2.09 8.58
CA ILE A 319 -0.30 0.70 9.08
C ILE A 319 -0.84 -0.25 8.01
N SER A 320 -2.12 -0.11 7.67
CA SER A 320 -2.91 -1.11 6.94
C SER A 320 -2.39 -1.42 5.53
N LEU A 321 -2.41 -0.45 4.61
CA LEU A 321 -1.94 -0.65 3.23
C LEU A 321 -0.43 -0.94 3.14
N PRO A 322 0.45 -0.31 3.95
CA PRO A 322 1.86 -0.69 4.01
C PRO A 322 2.08 -2.14 4.43
N SER A 323 1.27 -2.67 5.35
CA SER A 323 1.37 -4.07 5.80
C SER A 323 1.01 -5.05 4.70
N LEU A 324 -0.10 -4.81 4.00
CA LEU A 324 -0.52 -5.60 2.84
C LEU A 324 0.55 -5.53 1.74
N SER A 325 1.10 -4.34 1.48
CA SER A 325 2.14 -4.14 0.46
C SER A 325 3.45 -4.85 0.81
N ALA A 326 3.83 -4.87 2.09
CA ALA A 326 5.01 -5.59 2.58
C ALA A 326 4.82 -7.11 2.43
N ALA A 327 3.63 -7.62 2.77
CA ALA A 327 3.27 -9.03 2.56
C ALA A 327 3.40 -9.42 1.09
N ALA A 328 2.78 -8.65 0.20
CA ALA A 328 2.82 -8.86 -1.23
C ALA A 328 4.25 -8.82 -1.80
N ALA A 329 5.05 -7.81 -1.44
CA ALA A 329 6.44 -7.71 -1.92
C ALA A 329 7.30 -8.89 -1.45
N ALA A 330 7.18 -9.28 -0.18
CA ALA A 330 7.89 -10.43 0.39
C ALA A 330 7.46 -11.75 -0.28
N MET A 331 6.15 -11.96 -0.47
CA MET A 331 5.62 -13.15 -1.14
C MET A 331 6.04 -13.22 -2.60
N CYS A 332 6.00 -12.11 -3.35
CA CYS A 332 6.50 -12.07 -4.71
C CYS A 332 7.99 -12.43 -4.79
N ALA A 333 8.84 -11.90 -3.89
CA ALA A 333 10.25 -12.26 -3.84
C ALA A 333 10.45 -13.75 -3.50
N HIS A 334 9.73 -14.25 -2.50
CA HIS A 334 9.81 -15.64 -2.04
C HIS A 334 9.38 -16.64 -3.10
N THR A 335 8.16 -16.51 -3.63
CA THR A 335 7.63 -17.48 -4.61
C THR A 335 8.35 -17.39 -5.94
N THR A 336 8.71 -16.20 -6.41
CA THR A 336 9.43 -16.03 -7.67
C THR A 336 10.85 -16.54 -7.59
N GLY A 337 11.56 -16.34 -6.46
CA GLY A 337 12.87 -16.93 -6.22
C GLY A 337 12.85 -18.45 -6.33
N MET A 338 11.90 -19.08 -5.62
CA MET A 338 11.71 -20.52 -5.66
C MET A 338 11.33 -21.02 -7.05
N TYR A 339 10.37 -20.36 -7.72
CA TYR A 339 9.92 -20.75 -9.05
C TYR A 339 11.06 -20.62 -10.09
N ALA A 340 11.82 -19.52 -10.05
CA ALA A 340 12.94 -19.28 -10.95
C ALA A 340 14.09 -20.29 -10.77
N ARG A 341 14.20 -20.89 -9.58
CA ARG A 341 15.15 -21.95 -9.28
C ARG A 341 14.72 -23.30 -9.83
N VAL A 342 13.43 -23.64 -9.75
CA VAL A 342 12.92 -24.97 -10.14
C VAL A 342 12.54 -25.07 -11.62
N ARG A 343 12.09 -23.97 -12.23
CA ARG A 343 11.74 -23.94 -13.66
C ARG A 343 13.01 -23.93 -14.49
N GLU A 344 13.14 -24.90 -15.39
CA GLU A 344 14.22 -24.95 -16.37
C GLU A 344 13.74 -24.62 -17.78
N GLN A 345 14.53 -23.84 -18.51
CA GLN A 345 14.42 -23.60 -19.95
C GLN A 345 15.82 -23.56 -20.56
N PHE A 346 15.94 -23.98 -21.83
CA PHE A 346 17.24 -24.08 -22.51
C PHE A 346 18.29 -24.87 -21.71
N GLY A 347 17.84 -25.87 -20.94
CA GLY A 347 18.69 -26.78 -20.16
C GLY A 347 19.25 -26.23 -18.84
N ILE A 348 18.83 -25.05 -18.39
CA ILE A 348 19.24 -24.46 -17.10
C ILE A 348 18.05 -23.84 -16.35
N PRO A 349 18.15 -23.66 -15.01
CA PRO A 349 17.18 -22.89 -14.25
C PRO A 349 17.01 -21.47 -14.79
N ILE A 350 15.77 -20.99 -14.90
CA ILE A 350 15.50 -19.67 -15.50
C ILE A 350 16.11 -18.52 -14.70
N GLY A 351 16.32 -18.69 -13.39
CA GLY A 351 17.01 -17.73 -12.54
C GLY A 351 18.48 -17.47 -12.92
N LYS A 352 19.06 -18.27 -13.82
CA LYS A 352 20.42 -18.06 -14.35
C LYS A 352 20.47 -17.11 -15.55
N PHE A 353 19.34 -16.73 -16.14
CA PHE A 353 19.30 -15.73 -17.21
C PHE A 353 19.36 -14.32 -16.62
N GLU A 354 20.25 -13.47 -17.13
CA GLU A 354 20.48 -12.12 -16.58
C GLU A 354 19.22 -11.24 -16.58
N GLY A 355 18.36 -11.36 -17.60
CA GLY A 355 17.06 -10.66 -17.63
C GLY A 355 16.10 -11.10 -16.53
N VAL A 356 16.17 -12.35 -16.05
CA VAL A 356 15.41 -12.82 -14.88
C VAL A 356 16.08 -12.35 -13.59
N GLN A 357 17.42 -12.35 -13.53
CA GLN A 357 18.17 -11.85 -12.37
C GLN A 357 17.88 -10.39 -12.06
N GLU A 358 17.73 -9.54 -13.08
CA GLU A 358 17.32 -8.14 -12.92
C GLU A 358 16.00 -8.02 -12.14
N ARG A 359 14.99 -8.82 -12.52
CA ARG A 359 13.68 -8.86 -11.87
C ARG A 359 13.76 -9.43 -10.45
N LEU A 360 14.51 -10.51 -10.26
CA LEU A 360 14.72 -11.11 -8.93
C LEU A 360 15.41 -10.14 -7.95
N ALA A 361 16.39 -9.36 -8.42
CA ALA A 361 17.04 -8.34 -7.59
C ALA A 361 16.07 -7.22 -7.20
N SER A 362 15.24 -6.75 -8.15
CA SER A 362 14.16 -5.78 -7.91
C SER A 362 13.20 -6.27 -6.82
N LEU A 363 12.75 -7.53 -6.94
CA LEU A 363 11.88 -8.19 -5.95
C LEU A 363 12.52 -8.24 -4.55
N ALA A 364 13.76 -8.75 -4.46
CA ALA A 364 14.46 -8.88 -3.18
C ALA A 364 14.70 -7.51 -2.52
N GLY A 365 15.12 -6.52 -3.30
CA GLY A 365 15.36 -5.16 -2.83
C GLY A 365 14.08 -4.46 -2.37
N ASN A 366 12.98 -4.59 -3.12
CA ASN A 366 11.68 -4.04 -2.72
C ASN A 366 11.15 -4.69 -1.44
N ALA A 367 11.23 -6.02 -1.32
CA ALA A 367 10.84 -6.74 -0.11
C ALA A 367 11.64 -6.26 1.11
N TYR A 368 12.96 -6.11 0.98
CA TYR A 368 13.81 -5.62 2.07
C TYR A 368 13.47 -4.18 2.48
N LEU A 369 13.32 -3.29 1.50
CA LEU A 369 13.10 -1.86 1.71
C LEU A 369 11.72 -1.55 2.28
N VAL A 370 10.66 -2.13 1.72
CA VAL A 370 9.28 -1.88 2.19
C VAL A 370 9.12 -2.37 3.62
N GLU A 371 9.69 -3.53 3.95
CA GLU A 371 9.68 -4.06 5.30
C GLU A 371 10.47 -3.19 6.29
N ALA A 372 11.65 -2.70 5.89
CA ALA A 372 12.44 -1.79 6.71
C ALA A 372 11.66 -0.50 7.04
N ALA A 373 11.02 0.09 6.03
CA ALA A 373 10.25 1.32 6.18
C ALA A 373 8.96 1.12 6.99
N ARG A 374 8.27 -0.01 6.81
CA ARG A 374 7.09 -0.38 7.60
C ARG A 374 7.43 -0.50 9.08
N ARG A 375 8.51 -1.22 9.42
CA ARG A 375 8.95 -1.38 10.83
C ARG A 375 9.33 -0.04 11.47
N LEU A 376 10.06 0.82 10.75
CA LEU A 376 10.41 2.15 11.26
C LEU A 376 9.17 3.04 11.47
N THR A 377 8.19 2.97 10.56
CA THR A 377 6.93 3.71 10.69
C THR A 377 6.14 3.22 11.90
N CYS A 378 6.02 1.90 12.08
CA CYS A 378 5.36 1.32 13.25
C CYS A 378 6.08 1.66 14.56
N ALA A 379 7.42 1.75 14.56
CA ALA A 379 8.18 2.18 15.72
C ALA A 379 7.83 3.62 16.15
N ALA A 380 7.56 4.51 15.18
CA ALA A 380 7.06 5.86 15.46
C ALA A 380 5.65 5.82 16.09
N LEU A 381 4.75 5.09 15.46
CA LEU A 381 3.35 4.97 15.89
C LEU A 381 3.22 4.34 17.28
N ASN A 382 4.06 3.34 17.60
CA ASN A 382 4.12 2.72 18.93
C ASN A 382 4.51 3.73 20.03
N GLN A 383 5.21 4.81 19.70
CA GLN A 383 5.56 5.89 20.63
C GLN A 383 4.44 6.95 20.75
N GLY A 384 3.29 6.74 20.11
CA GLY A 384 2.16 7.68 20.11
C GLY A 384 2.31 8.84 19.14
N VAL A 385 3.36 8.86 18.32
CA VAL A 385 3.59 9.87 17.29
C VAL A 385 2.58 9.67 16.16
N LYS A 386 2.03 10.75 15.61
CA LYS A 386 1.14 10.73 14.43
C LYS A 386 1.84 11.26 13.17
N PRO A 387 2.81 10.56 12.57
CA PRO A 387 3.65 11.11 11.50
C PRO A 387 2.89 11.09 10.16
N ALA A 388 2.07 12.12 9.91
CA ALA A 388 1.19 12.20 8.74
C ALA A 388 1.95 12.15 7.40
N VAL A 389 3.12 12.81 7.34
CA VAL A 389 3.98 12.83 6.14
C VAL A 389 4.54 11.44 5.87
N VAL A 390 5.13 10.81 6.88
CA VAL A 390 5.66 9.43 6.78
C VAL A 390 4.56 8.44 6.39
N SER A 391 3.36 8.59 6.95
CA SER A 391 2.21 7.75 6.59
C SER A 391 1.83 7.93 5.12
N GLY A 392 1.86 9.16 4.59
CA GLY A 392 1.70 9.43 3.16
C GLY A 392 2.81 8.83 2.29
N ILE A 393 4.07 8.93 2.72
CA ILE A 393 5.23 8.29 2.07
C ILE A 393 5.01 6.78 1.98
N MET A 394 4.66 6.15 3.10
CA MET A 394 4.44 4.70 3.17
C MET A 394 3.26 4.27 2.30
N LYS A 395 2.12 4.97 2.36
CA LYS A 395 0.97 4.63 1.52
C LYS A 395 1.34 4.63 0.04
N TYR A 396 1.98 5.69 -0.44
CA TYR A 396 2.35 5.81 -1.85
C TYR A 396 3.47 4.82 -2.24
N HIS A 397 4.60 4.85 -1.55
CA HIS A 397 5.78 4.08 -1.97
C HIS A 397 5.67 2.59 -1.69
N ALA A 398 4.98 2.16 -0.63
CA ALA A 398 4.78 0.73 -0.38
C ALA A 398 3.85 0.14 -1.45
N THR A 399 2.72 0.78 -1.76
CA THR A 399 1.78 0.29 -2.77
C THR A 399 2.36 0.34 -4.19
N GLU A 400 3.18 1.34 -4.50
CA GLU A 400 3.85 1.42 -5.80
C GLU A 400 4.94 0.36 -5.96
N ARG A 401 5.73 0.11 -4.91
CA ARG A 401 6.75 -0.97 -4.93
C ARG A 401 6.10 -2.35 -4.92
N MET A 402 4.94 -2.51 -4.28
CA MET A 402 4.11 -3.70 -4.43
C MET A 402 3.68 -3.86 -5.90
N ARG A 403 3.12 -2.83 -6.55
CA ARG A 403 2.72 -2.90 -7.96
C ARG A 403 3.87 -3.39 -8.85
N VAL A 404 5.06 -2.81 -8.69
CA VAL A 404 6.27 -3.22 -9.42
C VAL A 404 6.62 -4.67 -9.11
N SER A 405 6.65 -5.06 -7.84
CA SER A 405 7.02 -6.42 -7.43
C SER A 405 6.03 -7.47 -7.95
N VAL A 406 4.74 -7.19 -7.91
CA VAL A 406 3.73 -8.09 -8.47
C VAL A 406 3.91 -8.21 -9.98
N ASN A 407 4.11 -7.12 -10.71
CA ASN A 407 4.35 -7.17 -12.15
C ASN A 407 5.63 -7.93 -12.52
N ASP A 408 6.74 -7.68 -11.81
CA ASP A 408 8.01 -8.41 -12.00
C ASP A 408 7.82 -9.92 -11.73
N ALA A 409 7.03 -10.29 -10.71
CA ALA A 409 6.70 -11.68 -10.42
C ALA A 409 5.85 -12.33 -11.52
N MET A 410 4.84 -11.61 -12.05
CA MET A 410 4.03 -12.08 -13.18
C MET A 410 4.90 -12.33 -14.42
N ASP A 411 5.83 -11.42 -14.74
CA ASP A 411 6.74 -11.55 -15.88
C ASP A 411 7.63 -12.79 -15.78
N VAL A 412 8.21 -13.06 -14.60
CA VAL A 412 9.09 -14.23 -14.40
C VAL A 412 8.32 -15.54 -14.43
N HIS A 413 7.09 -15.57 -13.90
CA HIS A 413 6.23 -16.76 -13.95
C HIS A 413 5.59 -16.98 -15.34
N ALA A 414 5.43 -15.91 -16.11
CA ALA A 414 4.89 -15.88 -17.46
C ALA A 414 3.53 -16.60 -17.57
N GLY A 415 3.42 -17.56 -18.50
CA GLY A 415 2.18 -18.31 -18.77
C GLY A 415 1.53 -18.91 -17.54
N ARG A 416 2.31 -19.31 -16.51
CA ARG A 416 1.76 -19.86 -15.26
C ARG A 416 0.90 -18.85 -14.50
N ALA A 417 1.35 -17.60 -14.43
CA ALA A 417 0.70 -16.61 -13.57
C ALA A 417 -0.58 -16.03 -14.19
N VAL A 418 -0.78 -16.20 -15.49
CA VAL A 418 -1.98 -15.73 -16.22
C VAL A 418 -3.08 -16.79 -16.34
N MET A 419 -2.84 -18.02 -15.89
CA MET A 419 -3.88 -19.05 -15.80
C MET A 419 -4.55 -18.95 -14.44
N ASP A 420 -5.83 -18.62 -14.40
CA ASP A 420 -6.61 -18.61 -13.15
C ASP A 420 -6.89 -20.05 -12.70
N GLY A 421 -6.86 -20.30 -11.39
CA GLY A 421 -7.15 -21.59 -10.80
C GLY A 421 -6.55 -21.74 -9.39
N PRO A 422 -6.86 -22.83 -8.68
CA PRO A 422 -6.35 -23.07 -7.34
C PRO A 422 -4.82 -23.09 -7.27
N SER A 423 -4.13 -23.47 -8.34
CA SER A 423 -2.66 -23.52 -8.40
C SER A 423 -2.00 -22.14 -8.56
N ASN A 424 -2.77 -21.08 -8.84
CA ASN A 424 -2.25 -19.73 -9.08
C ASN A 424 -2.26 -18.85 -7.82
N TYR A 425 -1.12 -18.84 -7.11
CA TYR A 425 -0.91 -18.00 -5.93
C TYR A 425 -0.61 -16.51 -6.21
N LEU A 426 -0.50 -16.07 -7.48
CA LEU A 426 -0.24 -14.66 -7.84
C LEU A 426 -1.49 -13.95 -8.39
N GLY A 427 -2.43 -14.67 -8.97
CA GLY A 427 -3.57 -14.10 -9.70
C GLY A 427 -4.44 -13.17 -8.86
N SER A 428 -4.85 -13.59 -7.65
CA SER A 428 -5.65 -12.75 -6.76
C SER A 428 -4.88 -11.48 -6.35
N LEU A 429 -3.60 -11.62 -6.03
CA LEU A 429 -2.75 -10.48 -5.67
C LEU A 429 -2.62 -9.49 -6.83
N TYR A 430 -2.39 -9.95 -8.06
CA TYR A 430 -2.34 -9.10 -9.25
C TYR A 430 -3.63 -8.30 -9.46
N ARG A 431 -4.78 -8.98 -9.37
CA ARG A 431 -6.10 -8.34 -9.49
C ARG A 431 -6.36 -7.30 -8.40
N ALA A 432 -5.80 -7.46 -7.20
CA ALA A 432 -5.97 -6.53 -6.09
C ALA A 432 -5.14 -5.23 -6.21
N VAL A 433 -4.06 -5.21 -7.01
CA VAL A 433 -3.12 -4.06 -7.09
C VAL A 433 -3.81 -2.73 -7.40
N PRO A 434 -4.75 -2.62 -8.37
CA PRO A 434 -5.42 -1.36 -8.68
C PRO A 434 -6.23 -0.77 -7.52
N ILE A 435 -6.69 -1.61 -6.58
CA ILE A 435 -7.47 -1.16 -5.42
C ILE A 435 -6.55 -0.42 -4.46
N ALA A 436 -5.42 -1.01 -4.08
CA ALA A 436 -4.50 -0.48 -3.07
C ALA A 436 -3.91 0.90 -3.46
N ILE A 437 -3.65 1.12 -4.74
CA ILE A 437 -3.13 2.40 -5.25
C ILE A 437 -4.20 3.51 -5.30
N THR A 438 -5.49 3.14 -5.21
CA THR A 438 -6.64 4.02 -5.42
C THR A 438 -7.28 4.44 -4.09
N VAL A 439 -7.48 3.50 -3.17
CA VAL A 439 -8.13 3.77 -1.86
C VAL A 439 -7.22 4.50 -0.88
N GLU A 440 -7.77 4.96 0.25
CA GLU A 440 -7.06 5.72 1.31
C GLU A 440 -6.41 7.03 0.82
N GLY A 441 -6.94 7.57 -0.27
CA GLY A 441 -6.37 8.69 -1.03
C GLY A 441 -5.52 8.18 -2.19
N ALA A 442 -5.98 8.42 -3.42
CA ALA A 442 -5.30 7.93 -4.62
C ALA A 442 -3.81 8.29 -4.63
N ASN A 443 -2.97 7.40 -5.16
CA ASN A 443 -1.52 7.60 -5.21
C ASN A 443 -1.14 8.92 -5.90
N ILE A 444 -1.91 9.34 -6.91
CA ILE A 444 -1.73 10.63 -7.59
C ILE A 444 -1.91 11.79 -6.58
N LEU A 445 -3.01 11.82 -5.84
CA LEU A 445 -3.25 12.87 -4.84
C LEU A 445 -2.20 12.83 -3.72
N THR A 446 -1.92 11.64 -3.20
CA THR A 446 -0.95 11.44 -2.11
C THR A 446 0.43 11.95 -2.50
N ARG A 447 0.92 11.56 -3.68
CA ARG A 447 2.24 11.95 -4.16
C ARG A 447 2.33 13.45 -4.46
N ASN A 448 1.33 14.02 -5.14
CA ASN A 448 1.42 15.39 -5.64
C ASN A 448 1.08 16.45 -4.58
N LEU A 449 0.16 16.16 -3.65
CA LEU A 449 -0.38 17.15 -2.70
C LEU A 449 0.00 16.89 -1.23
N ILE A 450 0.03 15.63 -0.79
CA ILE A 450 0.21 15.29 0.64
C ILE A 450 1.69 15.27 1.02
N ILE A 451 2.52 14.44 0.36
CA ILE A 451 3.88 14.15 0.81
C ILE A 451 4.73 15.42 0.94
N PHE A 452 4.81 16.23 -0.12
CA PHE A 452 5.60 17.47 -0.07
C PHE A 452 4.78 18.70 0.31
N GLY A 453 3.57 18.88 -0.22
CA GLY A 453 2.78 20.10 0.05
C GLY A 453 2.52 20.31 1.53
N GLN A 454 1.96 19.31 2.21
CA GLN A 454 1.72 19.36 3.65
C GLN A 454 3.01 19.08 4.44
N GLY A 455 3.88 18.19 3.94
CA GLY A 455 5.13 17.84 4.61
C GLY A 455 6.16 18.97 4.67
N ALA A 456 6.30 19.77 3.62
CA ALA A 456 7.18 20.93 3.63
C ALA A 456 6.72 21.96 4.67
N ILE A 457 5.41 22.22 4.78
CA ILE A 457 4.90 23.17 5.77
C ILE A 457 5.13 22.68 7.21
N ARG A 458 4.91 21.38 7.49
CA ARG A 458 5.03 20.84 8.85
C ARG A 458 6.46 20.51 9.28
N ALA A 459 7.23 19.88 8.39
CA ALA A 459 8.54 19.34 8.72
C ALA A 459 9.66 20.35 8.51
N HIS A 460 9.42 21.45 7.79
CA HIS A 460 10.39 22.54 7.69
C HIS A 460 10.46 23.33 9.00
N PRO A 461 11.65 23.54 9.58
CA PRO A 461 11.82 24.11 10.93
C PRO A 461 11.32 25.55 11.11
N TYR A 462 11.10 26.29 10.03
CA TYR A 462 10.77 27.73 10.08
C TYR A 462 9.48 28.13 9.36
N LEU A 463 8.92 27.30 8.47
CA LEU A 463 7.77 27.74 7.64
C LEU A 463 6.49 27.87 8.46
N MET A 464 6.15 26.87 9.28
CA MET A 464 4.95 26.95 10.12
C MET A 464 5.01 28.13 11.10
N PRO A 465 6.10 28.36 11.86
CA PRO A 465 6.20 29.55 12.71
C PRO A 465 6.06 30.88 11.95
N GLU A 466 6.60 30.99 10.73
CA GLU A 466 6.42 32.18 9.87
C GLU A 466 4.96 32.38 9.48
N ILE A 467 4.27 31.30 9.06
CA ILE A 467 2.85 31.33 8.70
C ILE A 467 1.99 31.75 9.89
N LEU A 468 2.25 31.18 11.07
CA LEU A 468 1.54 31.53 12.30
C LEU A 468 1.78 32.98 12.71
N ALA A 469 3.01 33.48 12.54
CA ALA A 469 3.33 34.89 12.80
C ALA A 469 2.58 35.84 11.87
N LEU A 470 2.46 35.49 10.58
CA LEU A 470 1.74 36.28 9.58
C LEU A 470 0.22 36.26 9.76
N GLY A 471 -0.31 35.19 10.37
CA GLY A 471 -1.71 35.03 10.72
C GLY A 471 -2.09 35.58 12.09
N ASN A 472 -1.16 36.20 12.82
CA ASN A 472 -1.42 36.72 14.17
C ASN A 472 -2.41 37.90 14.11
N PRO A 473 -3.52 37.89 14.89
CA PRO A 473 -4.44 39.02 14.95
C PRO A 473 -3.78 40.30 15.51
N ASP A 474 -2.75 40.17 16.35
CA ASP A 474 -1.90 41.27 16.79
C ASP A 474 -0.73 41.44 15.81
N GLU A 475 -0.80 42.50 15.00
CA GLU A 475 0.17 42.75 13.93
C GLU A 475 1.57 43.12 14.46
N GLU A 476 1.68 43.88 15.55
CA GLU A 476 3.00 44.22 16.11
C GLU A 476 3.68 42.96 16.64
N ARG A 477 2.94 42.13 17.38
CA ARG A 477 3.44 40.85 17.87
C ARG A 477 3.75 39.87 16.73
N GLY A 478 2.95 39.86 15.67
CA GLY A 478 3.20 39.08 14.46
C GLY A 478 4.50 39.47 13.78
N ILE A 479 4.77 40.77 13.64
CA ILE A 479 6.02 41.29 13.07
C ILE A 479 7.23 40.92 13.93
N GLU A 480 7.12 40.99 15.25
CA GLU A 480 8.20 40.62 16.17
C GLU A 480 8.57 39.14 16.06
N VAL A 481 7.57 38.25 16.15
CA VAL A 481 7.79 36.80 16.00
C VAL A 481 8.33 36.49 14.60
N PHE A 482 7.80 37.12 13.55
CA PHE A 482 8.28 36.93 12.19
C PHE A 482 9.74 37.37 12.02
N HIS A 483 10.14 38.52 12.60
CA HIS A 483 11.52 39.00 12.55
C HIS A 483 12.50 37.95 13.08
N ASP A 484 12.23 37.41 14.26
CA ASP A 484 13.11 36.43 14.91
C ASP A 484 13.21 35.12 14.10
N VAL A 485 12.07 34.62 13.61
CA VAL A 485 12.04 33.38 12.82
C VAL A 485 12.71 33.59 11.46
N PHE A 486 12.43 34.69 10.76
CA PHE A 486 12.97 35.00 9.44
C PHE A 486 14.51 35.07 9.45
N TRP A 487 15.12 35.71 10.44
CA TRP A 487 16.58 35.77 10.52
C TRP A 487 17.23 34.43 10.86
N ARG A 488 16.56 33.60 11.70
CA ARG A 488 17.00 32.22 11.95
C ARG A 488 16.91 31.37 10.69
N HIS A 489 15.83 31.51 9.92
CA HIS A 489 15.63 30.85 8.65
C HIS A 489 16.70 31.26 7.63
N LEU A 490 16.98 32.56 7.47
CA LEU A 490 18.02 33.03 6.54
C LEU A 490 19.42 32.51 6.92
N ARG A 491 19.75 32.48 8.21
CA ARG A 491 21.00 31.87 8.71
C ARG A 491 21.05 30.37 8.40
N HIS A 492 19.94 29.66 8.62
CA HIS A 492 19.82 28.24 8.33
C HIS A 492 20.03 27.95 6.83
N ALA A 493 19.35 28.68 5.95
CA ALA A 493 19.49 28.56 4.50
C ALA A 493 20.93 28.84 4.04
N GLY A 494 21.58 29.88 4.58
CA GLY A 494 22.99 30.18 4.30
C GLY A 494 23.95 29.06 4.71
N MET A 495 23.80 28.52 5.93
CA MET A 495 24.61 27.38 6.40
C MET A 495 24.35 26.11 5.58
N ASN A 496 23.10 25.85 5.23
CA ASN A 496 22.74 24.70 4.40
C ASN A 496 23.27 24.83 2.99
N THR A 497 23.31 26.03 2.42
CA THR A 497 23.93 26.28 1.12
C THR A 497 25.42 25.87 1.12
N LEU A 498 26.17 26.32 2.12
CA LEU A 498 27.59 25.96 2.27
C LEU A 498 27.78 24.45 2.45
N ARG A 499 26.94 23.80 3.27
CA ARG A 499 26.97 22.34 3.46
C ARG A 499 26.63 21.59 2.18
N ALA A 500 25.59 22.00 1.47
CA ALA A 500 25.13 21.38 0.25
C ALA A 500 26.23 21.42 -0.81
N ILE A 501 26.85 22.59 -1.03
CA ILE A 501 27.99 22.75 -1.94
C ILE A 501 29.16 21.86 -1.50
N GLY A 502 29.62 21.99 -0.25
CA GLY A 502 30.76 21.23 0.24
C GLY A 502 30.56 19.71 0.13
N ARG A 503 29.38 19.20 0.48
CA ARG A 503 29.04 17.77 0.39
C ARG A 503 28.83 17.31 -1.05
N ALA A 504 28.30 18.16 -1.92
CA ALA A 504 28.09 17.83 -3.32
C ALA A 504 29.42 17.73 -4.10
N TRP A 505 30.38 18.60 -3.81
CA TRP A 505 31.68 18.56 -4.48
C TRP A 505 32.61 17.46 -3.93
N THR A 506 32.42 17.04 -2.68
CA THR A 506 33.24 15.99 -2.04
C THR A 506 32.64 14.58 -2.09
N GLY A 507 31.62 14.33 -2.92
CA GLY A 507 30.98 13.00 -2.93
C GLY A 507 30.20 12.65 -1.65
N GLY A 508 30.04 13.59 -0.71
CA GLY A 508 29.45 13.40 0.61
C GLY A 508 30.46 13.17 1.74
N MET A 509 31.77 13.19 1.48
CA MET A 509 32.79 12.94 2.51
C MET A 509 32.72 13.88 3.72
N LEU A 510 32.25 15.12 3.53
CA LEU A 510 32.06 16.11 4.60
C LEU A 510 30.77 15.92 5.43
N ALA A 511 29.92 14.96 5.08
CA ALA A 511 28.73 14.66 5.87
C ALA A 511 29.09 13.78 7.08
N PRO A 512 28.49 14.01 8.26
CA PRO A 512 28.68 13.13 9.40
C PRO A 512 28.05 11.76 9.14
N ALA A 513 28.67 10.71 9.70
CA ALA A 513 28.12 9.37 9.70
C ALA A 513 28.47 8.67 11.03
N PRO A 514 27.58 7.81 11.55
CA PRO A 514 27.88 6.96 12.69
C PRO A 514 28.97 5.92 12.33
N ALA A 515 29.57 5.31 13.35
CA ALA A 515 30.51 4.20 13.19
C ALA A 515 29.76 2.89 12.85
N SER A 516 29.26 2.82 11.62
CA SER A 516 28.38 1.75 11.12
C SER A 516 29.08 0.83 10.11
N GLY A 517 30.39 0.62 10.26
CA GLY A 517 31.19 -0.29 9.44
C GLY A 517 30.98 -0.11 7.91
N PRO A 518 30.59 -1.18 7.16
CA PRO A 518 30.50 -1.13 5.71
C PRO A 518 29.44 -0.17 5.15
N VAL A 519 28.46 0.25 5.96
CA VAL A 519 27.38 1.15 5.51
C VAL A 519 27.62 2.62 5.88
N ALA A 520 28.72 2.96 6.54
CA ALA A 520 29.02 4.36 6.95
C ALA A 520 29.07 5.33 5.75
N GLY A 521 29.51 4.85 4.58
CA GLY A 521 29.47 5.63 3.34
C GLY A 521 28.05 5.99 2.88
N HIS A 522 27.06 5.15 3.18
CA HIS A 522 25.66 5.41 2.80
C HIS A 522 25.04 6.53 3.63
N TYR A 523 25.31 6.60 4.95
CA TYR A 523 24.91 7.73 5.79
C TYR A 523 25.49 9.06 5.28
N ARG A 524 26.77 9.06 4.87
CA ARG A 524 27.40 10.26 4.29
C ARG A 524 26.73 10.71 3.00
N ARG A 525 26.43 9.77 2.10
CA ARG A 525 25.72 10.06 0.85
C ARG A 525 24.28 10.53 1.09
N LEU A 526 23.56 9.94 2.04
CA LEU A 526 22.25 10.44 2.46
C LEU A 526 22.35 11.86 3.02
N GLY A 527 23.34 12.16 3.87
CA GLY A 527 23.57 13.50 4.39
C GLY A 527 23.90 14.54 3.32
N ARG A 528 24.58 14.14 2.24
CA ARG A 528 24.76 14.96 1.03
C ARG A 528 23.40 15.25 0.38
N TYR A 529 22.62 14.22 0.07
CA TYR A 529 21.34 14.41 -0.62
C TYR A 529 20.32 15.15 0.24
N ALA A 530 20.30 14.95 1.56
CA ALA A 530 19.47 15.73 2.48
C ALA A 530 19.84 17.23 2.44
N SER A 531 21.13 17.59 2.47
CA SER A 531 21.54 18.99 2.33
C SER A 531 21.17 19.59 0.97
N GLY A 532 21.31 18.83 -0.11
CA GLY A 532 20.90 19.26 -1.45
C GLY A 532 19.38 19.42 -1.57
N PHE A 533 18.62 18.51 -0.95
CA PHE A 533 17.16 18.57 -0.88
C PHE A 533 16.68 19.80 -0.12
N ALA A 534 17.23 20.07 1.07
CA ALA A 534 16.89 21.24 1.87
C ALA A 534 17.10 22.54 1.07
N LEU A 535 18.29 22.72 0.46
CA LEU A 535 18.56 23.88 -0.39
C LEU A 535 17.60 23.99 -1.59
N LEU A 536 17.31 22.86 -2.24
CA LEU A 536 16.41 22.82 -3.38
C LEU A 536 14.95 23.13 -2.98
N ALA A 537 14.51 22.65 -1.83
CA ALA A 537 13.19 22.93 -1.26
C ALA A 537 13.06 24.41 -0.92
N ASP A 538 14.01 24.99 -0.20
CA ASP A 538 14.03 26.41 0.16
C ASP A 538 14.01 27.32 -1.07
N ALA A 539 14.86 27.02 -2.06
CA ALA A 539 14.92 27.79 -3.29
C ALA A 539 13.61 27.68 -4.11
N THR A 540 12.99 26.50 -4.12
CA THR A 540 11.71 26.28 -4.82
C THR A 540 10.58 27.03 -4.12
N LEU A 541 10.50 26.98 -2.79
CA LEU A 541 9.52 27.69 -1.98
C LEU A 541 9.68 29.20 -2.10
N ALA A 542 10.91 29.71 -2.01
CA ALA A 542 11.20 31.13 -2.18
C ALA A 542 10.79 31.66 -3.56
N GLN A 543 10.95 30.84 -4.61
CA GLN A 543 10.63 31.23 -5.98
C GLN A 543 9.16 31.11 -6.34
N LEU A 544 8.49 30.04 -5.90
CA LEU A 544 7.10 29.74 -6.28
C LEU A 544 6.08 30.21 -5.25
N GLY A 545 6.47 30.41 -3.98
CA GLY A 545 5.59 30.77 -2.88
C GLY A 545 4.35 29.87 -2.80
N GLY A 546 3.19 30.46 -2.55
CA GLY A 546 1.89 29.76 -2.59
C GLY A 546 1.53 29.17 -3.96
N GLY A 547 2.22 29.58 -5.03
CA GLY A 547 2.06 29.01 -6.37
C GLY A 547 2.59 27.58 -6.50
N LEU A 548 3.40 27.09 -5.55
CA LEU A 548 3.88 25.70 -5.52
C LEU A 548 2.72 24.70 -5.46
N LYS A 549 1.62 25.03 -4.76
CA LYS A 549 0.41 24.18 -4.67
C LYS A 549 -0.19 23.87 -6.06
N ARG A 550 -0.03 24.78 -7.02
CA ARG A 550 -0.48 24.61 -8.42
C ARG A 550 0.56 23.93 -9.32
N ARG A 551 1.80 23.73 -8.85
CA ARG A 551 2.90 23.10 -9.57
C ARG A 551 3.10 21.65 -9.10
N GLU A 552 2.03 20.87 -9.20
CA GLU A 552 1.95 19.48 -8.71
C GLU A 552 3.15 18.61 -9.11
N MET A 553 3.62 18.70 -10.35
CA MET A 553 4.78 17.91 -10.80
C MET A 553 6.08 18.24 -10.07
N ILE A 554 6.31 19.51 -9.70
CA ILE A 554 7.50 19.92 -8.94
C ILE A 554 7.36 19.46 -7.49
N SER A 555 6.19 19.71 -6.90
CA SER A 555 5.84 19.23 -5.55
C SER A 555 6.05 17.72 -5.41
N ALA A 556 5.55 16.95 -6.37
CA ALA A 556 5.68 15.49 -6.38
C ALA A 556 7.12 15.01 -6.46
N ARG A 557 7.96 15.65 -7.28
CA ARG A 557 9.39 15.28 -7.39
C ARG A 557 10.17 15.62 -6.13
N LEU A 558 9.83 16.73 -5.45
CA LEU A 558 10.38 17.03 -4.12
C LEU A 558 9.92 16.00 -3.10
N GLY A 559 8.66 15.57 -3.17
CA GLY A 559 8.10 14.48 -2.38
C GLY A 559 8.82 13.15 -2.60
N ASP A 560 9.14 12.80 -3.86
CA ASP A 560 9.90 11.58 -4.17
C ASP A 560 11.31 11.62 -3.56
N ILE A 561 11.98 12.77 -3.57
CA ILE A 561 13.32 12.92 -2.96
C ILE A 561 13.23 12.70 -1.45
N LEU A 562 12.31 13.36 -0.77
CA LEU A 562 12.07 13.19 0.67
C LEU A 562 11.77 11.73 1.00
N SER A 563 10.91 11.10 0.20
CA SER A 563 10.49 9.73 0.40
C SER A 563 11.66 8.77 0.30
N GLU A 564 12.49 8.88 -0.73
CA GLU A 564 13.69 8.04 -0.85
C GLU A 564 14.69 8.28 0.28
N LEU A 565 14.86 9.52 0.76
CA LEU A 565 15.67 9.79 1.95
C LEU A 565 15.15 9.04 3.19
N TYR A 566 13.84 9.03 3.39
CA TYR A 566 13.20 8.30 4.49
C TYR A 566 13.35 6.78 4.33
N LEU A 567 13.01 6.23 3.16
CA LEU A 567 13.04 4.79 2.87
C LEU A 567 14.46 4.22 3.01
N LEU A 568 15.47 4.91 2.48
CA LEU A 568 16.87 4.49 2.61
C LEU A 568 17.37 4.59 4.05
N SER A 569 16.96 5.61 4.80
CA SER A 569 17.29 5.69 6.23
C SER A 569 16.69 4.51 7.00
N ALA A 570 15.49 4.07 6.63
CA ALA A 570 14.87 2.89 7.21
C ALA A 570 15.64 1.60 6.89
N VAL A 571 16.15 1.44 5.66
CA VAL A 571 17.04 0.32 5.27
C VAL A 571 18.27 0.23 6.17
N LEU A 572 18.92 1.37 6.45
CA LEU A 572 20.08 1.41 7.36
C LEU A 572 19.69 1.12 8.81
N LYS A 573 18.54 1.65 9.25
CA LYS A 573 18.03 1.39 10.60
C LYS A 573 17.71 -0.10 10.81
N ARG A 574 17.04 -0.75 9.85
CA ARG A 574 16.79 -2.19 9.88
C ARG A 574 18.09 -2.98 9.99
N TRP A 575 19.09 -2.63 9.18
CA TRP A 575 20.39 -3.31 9.22
C TRP A 575 21.06 -3.20 10.60
N GLU A 576 20.98 -2.06 11.26
CA GLU A 576 21.48 -1.89 12.64
C GLU A 576 20.64 -2.69 13.66
N ASP A 577 19.30 -2.58 13.60
CA ASP A 577 18.38 -3.23 14.54
C ASP A 577 18.43 -4.76 14.49
N GLU A 578 18.64 -5.33 13.30
CA GLU A 578 18.77 -6.78 13.11
C GLU A 578 20.19 -7.29 13.42
N GLY A 579 21.08 -6.44 13.96
CA GLY A 579 22.42 -6.83 14.38
C GLY A 579 23.40 -6.99 13.22
N ARG A 580 23.29 -6.13 12.20
CA ARG A 580 24.25 -6.01 11.09
C ARG A 580 24.46 -7.31 10.33
N LYS A 581 23.37 -7.97 9.94
CA LYS A 581 23.41 -9.22 9.17
C LYS A 581 24.18 -9.00 7.87
N HIS A 582 25.34 -9.64 7.75
CA HIS A 582 26.23 -9.42 6.60
C HIS A 582 25.68 -10.05 5.32
N ASP A 583 24.92 -11.14 5.43
CA ASP A 583 24.25 -11.77 4.28
C ASP A 583 23.20 -10.85 3.61
N ASP A 584 22.74 -9.79 4.31
CA ASP A 584 21.78 -8.81 3.79
C ASP A 584 22.47 -7.60 3.14
N LEU A 585 23.80 -7.50 3.25
CA LEU A 585 24.56 -6.37 2.72
C LEU A 585 24.39 -6.15 1.21
N PRO A 586 24.25 -7.19 0.35
CA PRO A 586 23.95 -6.98 -1.07
C PRO A 586 22.63 -6.23 -1.27
N LEU A 587 21.58 -6.60 -0.53
CA LEU A 587 20.28 -5.93 -0.60
C LEU A 587 20.34 -4.50 -0.10
N VAL A 588 21.08 -4.24 0.99
CA VAL A 588 21.32 -2.88 1.49
C VAL A 588 22.00 -2.03 0.41
N ARG A 589 23.07 -2.54 -0.20
CA ARG A 589 23.79 -1.84 -1.27
C ARG A 589 22.92 -1.60 -2.50
N TRP A 590 22.11 -2.58 -2.89
CA TRP A 590 21.21 -2.48 -4.02
C TRP A 590 20.15 -1.40 -3.78
N CYS A 591 19.52 -1.41 -2.61
CA CYS A 591 18.54 -0.38 -2.21
C CYS A 591 19.16 1.02 -2.26
N MET A 592 20.37 1.17 -1.69
CA MET A 592 21.10 2.44 -1.70
C MET A 592 21.44 2.90 -3.11
N ALA A 593 21.97 2.02 -3.97
CA ALA A 593 22.34 2.35 -5.33
C ALA A 593 21.12 2.82 -6.15
N GLN A 594 20.01 2.09 -6.04
CA GLN A 594 18.76 2.41 -6.72
C GLN A 594 18.12 3.71 -6.19
N GLY A 595 18.04 3.87 -4.88
CA GLY A 595 17.45 5.05 -4.25
C GLY A 595 18.26 6.32 -4.51
N PHE A 596 19.60 6.26 -4.51
CA PHE A 596 20.44 7.39 -4.91
C PHE A 596 20.22 7.78 -6.37
N ALA A 597 20.04 6.81 -7.28
CA ALA A 597 19.75 7.09 -8.68
C ALA A 597 18.37 7.77 -8.84
N SER A 598 17.38 7.31 -8.08
CA SER A 598 16.05 7.94 -8.01
C SER A 598 16.11 9.38 -7.51
N ILE A 599 16.85 9.63 -6.42
CA ILE A 599 17.05 10.98 -5.86
C ILE A 599 17.70 11.92 -6.88
N GLU A 600 18.82 11.52 -7.51
CA GLU A 600 19.50 12.37 -8.50
C GLU A 600 18.61 12.64 -9.72
N LYS A 601 17.84 11.66 -10.17
CA LYS A 601 16.87 11.82 -11.26
C LYS A 601 15.80 12.86 -10.89
N SER A 602 15.19 12.74 -9.71
CA SER A 602 14.15 13.67 -9.26
C SER A 602 14.69 15.07 -9.02
N MET A 603 15.86 15.22 -8.40
CA MET A 603 16.54 16.51 -8.22
C MET A 603 16.81 17.20 -9.56
N ASP A 604 17.38 16.48 -10.53
CA ASP A 604 17.65 17.02 -11.86
C ASP A 604 16.37 17.39 -12.61
N GLN A 605 15.28 16.63 -12.44
CA GLN A 605 13.96 16.97 -12.98
C GLN A 605 13.34 18.22 -12.33
N VAL A 606 13.51 18.43 -11.03
CA VAL A 606 13.08 19.68 -10.36
C VAL A 606 13.86 20.85 -10.95
N LEU A 607 15.19 20.78 -10.94
CA LEU A 607 16.08 21.85 -11.42
C LEU A 607 15.72 22.26 -12.85
N ARG A 608 15.64 21.31 -13.79
CA ARG A 608 15.28 21.58 -15.20
C ARG A 608 13.97 22.35 -15.36
N ASN A 609 13.03 22.16 -14.44
CA ASN A 609 11.68 22.71 -14.49
C ASN A 609 11.45 23.92 -13.58
N LEU A 610 12.49 24.44 -12.91
CA LEU A 610 12.39 25.72 -12.22
C LEU A 610 12.17 26.86 -13.24
N PRO A 611 11.35 27.87 -12.90
CA PRO A 611 11.04 28.99 -13.79
C PRO A 611 12.26 29.87 -14.08
N VAL A 612 13.09 30.21 -13.08
CA VAL A 612 14.31 31.01 -13.32
C VAL A 612 15.49 30.12 -13.67
N LYS A 613 15.88 30.11 -14.95
CA LYS A 613 16.94 29.24 -15.48
C LYS A 613 18.32 29.53 -14.89
N ALA A 614 18.67 30.79 -14.65
CA ALA A 614 19.94 31.15 -14.01
C ALA A 614 20.08 30.50 -12.61
N LEU A 615 19.01 30.57 -11.81
CA LEU A 615 18.95 29.91 -10.50
C LEU A 615 19.05 28.39 -10.63
N SER A 616 18.35 27.78 -11.60
CA SER A 616 18.48 26.34 -11.89
C SER A 616 19.93 25.93 -12.16
N TRP A 617 20.66 26.66 -13.00
CA TRP A 617 22.05 26.35 -13.30
C TRP A 617 22.97 26.49 -12.08
N ALA A 618 22.79 27.57 -11.31
CA ALA A 618 23.54 27.80 -10.08
C ALA A 618 23.28 26.68 -9.04
N LEU A 619 22.01 26.34 -8.80
CA LEU A 619 21.63 25.25 -7.91
C LEU A 619 22.17 23.91 -8.40
N ARG A 620 22.12 23.63 -9.71
CA ARG A 620 22.66 22.39 -10.28
C ARG A 620 24.17 22.27 -10.01
N ALA A 621 24.93 23.32 -10.23
CA ALA A 621 26.36 23.35 -9.90
C ALA A 621 26.61 23.21 -8.39
N ALA A 622 25.69 23.70 -7.55
CA ALA A 622 25.79 23.60 -6.11
C ALA A 622 25.48 22.19 -5.57
N ILE A 623 24.43 21.52 -6.05
CA ILE A 623 23.91 20.27 -5.43
C ILE A 623 24.13 19.01 -6.28
N LEU A 624 24.30 19.14 -7.60
CA LEU A 624 24.55 18.05 -8.55
C LEU A 624 25.69 18.41 -9.54
N PRO A 625 26.91 18.74 -9.06
CA PRO A 625 28.03 19.10 -9.95
C PRO A 625 28.48 17.91 -10.82
N LEU A 626 28.42 16.70 -10.27
CA LEU A 626 28.68 15.43 -10.96
C LEU A 626 27.55 14.47 -10.62
N ARG A 627 27.07 13.72 -11.63
CA ARG A 627 26.16 12.59 -11.41
C ARG A 627 26.96 11.42 -10.86
N LEU A 628 26.70 11.04 -9.61
CA LEU A 628 27.41 9.96 -8.92
C LEU A 628 26.57 8.69 -8.82
N ALA A 629 25.25 8.80 -8.95
CA ALA A 629 24.37 7.65 -8.84
C ALA A 629 24.10 7.05 -10.23
N LYS A 630 24.61 5.83 -10.45
CA LYS A 630 24.44 5.07 -11.69
C LYS A 630 23.36 3.98 -11.61
N GLY A 631 22.79 3.76 -10.42
CA GLY A 631 21.96 2.59 -10.13
C GLY A 631 22.82 1.39 -9.70
N PRO A 632 22.18 0.25 -9.38
CA PRO A 632 22.88 -1.00 -9.13
C PRO A 632 23.57 -1.50 -10.41
N ASP A 633 24.76 -2.08 -10.28
CA ASP A 633 25.46 -2.73 -11.40
C ASP A 633 25.04 -4.20 -11.56
N ASP A 634 25.43 -4.82 -12.67
CA ASP A 634 25.03 -6.20 -13.00
C ASP A 634 25.58 -7.22 -12.00
N ALA A 635 26.76 -6.95 -11.42
CA ALA A 635 27.37 -7.84 -10.42
C ALA A 635 26.56 -7.86 -9.12
N LEU A 636 26.21 -6.68 -8.59
CA LEU A 636 25.37 -6.54 -7.42
C LEU A 636 23.95 -7.06 -7.66
N THR A 637 23.41 -6.84 -8.86
CA THR A 637 22.11 -7.35 -9.28
C THR A 637 22.09 -8.88 -9.25
N ARG A 638 23.11 -9.52 -9.83
CA ARG A 638 23.29 -10.97 -9.78
C ARG A 638 23.48 -11.49 -8.34
N GLU A 639 24.24 -10.79 -7.52
CA GLU A 639 24.42 -11.15 -6.10
C GLU A 639 23.07 -11.15 -5.35
N CYS A 640 22.23 -10.13 -5.57
CA CYS A 640 20.91 -10.06 -4.96
C CYS A 640 19.96 -11.16 -5.47
N ALA A 641 19.99 -11.47 -6.76
CA ALA A 641 19.19 -12.54 -7.34
C ALA A 641 19.56 -13.92 -6.78
N GLU A 642 20.86 -14.21 -6.61
CA GLU A 642 21.35 -15.47 -6.06
C GLU A 642 20.87 -15.70 -4.61
N LEU A 643 20.61 -14.65 -3.84
CA LEU A 643 20.05 -14.78 -2.49
C LEU A 643 18.68 -15.45 -2.49
N LEU A 644 17.87 -15.24 -3.54
CA LEU A 644 16.54 -15.84 -3.70
C LEU A 644 16.56 -17.23 -4.34
N LEU A 645 17.60 -17.54 -5.13
CA LEU A 645 17.69 -18.79 -5.89
C LEU A 645 18.20 -19.99 -5.07
N LYS A 646 18.59 -19.76 -3.81
CA LYS A 646 19.11 -20.78 -2.91
C LYS A 646 18.47 -20.65 -1.54
N PRO A 647 18.32 -21.74 -0.79
CA PRO A 647 18.02 -21.67 0.64
C PRO A 647 19.14 -20.87 1.34
N SER A 648 18.90 -19.61 1.65
CA SER A 648 19.86 -18.72 2.29
C SER A 648 19.25 -18.09 3.54
N PRO A 649 20.06 -17.69 4.55
CA PRO A 649 19.56 -16.98 5.71
C PRO A 649 18.78 -15.71 5.34
N THR A 650 19.21 -15.01 4.27
CA THR A 650 18.53 -13.82 3.74
C THR A 650 17.17 -14.15 3.13
N HIS A 651 17.08 -15.22 2.32
CA HIS A 651 15.81 -15.68 1.77
C HIS A 651 14.80 -16.00 2.87
N VAL A 652 15.25 -16.67 3.94
CA VAL A 652 14.41 -16.96 5.12
C VAL A 652 13.96 -15.67 5.80
N ARG A 653 14.87 -14.71 6.03
CA ARG A 653 14.52 -13.42 6.66
C ARG A 653 13.58 -12.55 5.82
N LEU A 654 13.70 -12.58 4.48
CA LEU A 654 12.83 -11.80 3.59
C LEU A 654 11.37 -12.28 3.64
N ALA A 655 11.18 -13.59 3.77
CA ALA A 655 9.87 -14.21 3.88
C ALA A 655 9.48 -14.56 5.33
N ALA A 656 10.25 -14.10 6.33
CA ALA A 656 10.08 -14.52 7.71
C ALA A 656 8.64 -14.23 8.18
N ASP A 657 8.06 -15.26 8.79
CA ASP A 657 6.68 -15.35 9.30
C ASP A 657 5.57 -15.43 8.23
N LEU A 658 5.92 -15.40 6.94
CA LEU A 658 4.99 -15.61 5.81
C LEU A 658 5.19 -16.95 5.10
N GLN A 659 6.29 -17.65 5.41
CA GLN A 659 6.54 -18.99 4.88
C GLN A 659 5.42 -19.96 5.27
N ARG A 660 5.06 -20.82 4.33
CA ARG A 660 4.17 -21.95 4.58
C ARG A 660 4.99 -23.19 4.81
N GLU A 661 4.54 -24.02 5.74
CA GLU A 661 5.09 -25.36 5.88
C GLU A 661 4.95 -26.12 4.54
N PRO A 662 5.91 -26.98 4.18
CA PRO A 662 5.77 -27.84 3.02
C PRO A 662 4.48 -28.66 3.12
N GLY A 663 3.65 -28.59 2.09
CA GLY A 663 2.35 -29.21 2.04
C GLY A 663 1.94 -29.53 0.62
N GLU A 664 0.69 -29.99 0.46
CA GLU A 664 0.11 -30.27 -0.86
C GLU A 664 -0.61 -29.05 -1.45
N ASP A 665 -0.72 -27.93 -0.71
CA ASP A 665 -1.18 -26.66 -1.30
C ASP A 665 -0.14 -26.13 -2.30
N PRO A 666 -0.54 -25.28 -3.27
CA PRO A 666 0.34 -24.87 -4.36
C PRO A 666 1.66 -24.23 -3.91
N LEU A 667 1.63 -23.46 -2.83
CA LEU A 667 2.83 -22.83 -2.28
C LEU A 667 3.66 -23.84 -1.47
N GLY A 668 3.03 -24.70 -0.68
CA GLY A 668 3.71 -25.83 -0.01
C GLY A 668 4.44 -26.75 -1.00
N LEU A 669 3.82 -27.04 -2.14
CA LEU A 669 4.42 -27.82 -3.24
C LEU A 669 5.64 -27.11 -3.84
N LEU A 670 5.56 -25.79 -4.05
CA LEU A 670 6.68 -24.98 -4.53
C LEU A 670 7.85 -24.98 -3.54
N THR A 671 7.57 -24.82 -2.24
CA THR A 671 8.59 -24.89 -1.17
C THR A 671 9.28 -26.25 -1.16
N ARG A 672 8.51 -27.35 -1.29
CA ARG A 672 9.05 -28.70 -1.38
C ARG A 672 9.91 -28.89 -2.65
N ALA A 673 9.43 -28.43 -3.80
CA ALA A 673 10.17 -28.51 -5.06
C ALA A 673 11.49 -27.73 -5.00
N PHE A 674 11.49 -26.56 -4.36
CA PHE A 674 12.69 -25.75 -4.16
C PHE A 674 13.74 -26.46 -3.31
N ALA A 675 13.33 -27.04 -2.18
CA ALA A 675 14.23 -27.81 -1.31
C ALA A 675 14.81 -29.04 -2.04
N LEU A 676 13.98 -29.77 -2.79
CA LEU A 676 14.43 -30.93 -3.58
C LEU A 676 15.39 -30.52 -4.70
N ALA A 677 15.09 -29.42 -5.40
CA ALA A 677 15.95 -28.91 -6.46
C ALA A 677 17.34 -28.47 -5.95
N ASP A 678 17.41 -27.94 -4.74
CA ASP A 678 18.68 -27.65 -4.07
C ASP A 678 19.44 -28.93 -3.70
N ALA A 679 18.74 -29.89 -3.07
CA ALA A 679 19.34 -31.16 -2.62
C ALA A 679 19.93 -31.99 -3.77
N VAL A 680 19.31 -31.99 -4.96
CA VAL A 680 19.81 -32.74 -6.12
C VAL A 680 20.85 -31.97 -6.96
N GLN A 681 21.10 -30.70 -6.68
CA GLN A 681 22.02 -29.86 -7.46
C GLN A 681 23.45 -30.45 -7.56
N PRO A 682 24.07 -30.96 -6.47
CA PRO A 682 25.41 -31.56 -6.55
C PRO A 682 25.47 -32.77 -7.49
N ILE A 683 24.38 -33.54 -7.59
CA ILE A 683 24.28 -34.68 -8.51
C ILE A 683 24.20 -34.17 -9.95
N ARG A 684 23.33 -33.18 -10.21
CA ARG A 684 23.21 -32.55 -11.53
C ARG A 684 24.50 -31.92 -12.02
N ASP A 685 25.24 -31.25 -11.13
CA ASP A 685 26.51 -30.62 -11.48
C ASP A 685 27.57 -31.66 -11.84
N ARG A 686 27.63 -32.80 -11.12
CA ARG A 686 28.51 -33.92 -11.45
C ARG A 686 28.17 -34.52 -12.82
N LEU A 687 26.89 -34.75 -13.09
CA LEU A 687 26.44 -35.28 -14.39
C LEU A 687 26.78 -34.34 -15.54
N ARG A 688 26.59 -33.03 -15.36
CA ARG A 688 26.97 -32.00 -16.34
C ARG A 688 28.48 -31.98 -16.59
N GLN A 689 29.30 -32.07 -15.55
CA GLN A 689 30.76 -32.15 -15.67
C GLN A 689 31.21 -33.40 -16.43
N SER A 690 30.48 -34.51 -16.31
CA SER A 690 30.71 -35.75 -17.07
C SER A 690 30.06 -35.74 -18.47
N ASN A 691 29.50 -34.61 -18.91
CA ASN A 691 28.79 -34.46 -20.19
C ASN A 691 27.60 -35.44 -20.39
N VAL A 692 27.02 -35.93 -19.29
CA VAL A 692 25.83 -36.80 -19.31
C VAL A 692 24.61 -35.95 -18.99
N ARG A 693 23.74 -35.73 -19.98
CA ARG A 693 22.53 -34.91 -19.81
C ARG A 693 21.35 -35.68 -19.23
N ASN A 694 21.26 -36.97 -19.53
CA ASN A 694 20.17 -37.82 -19.07
C ASN A 694 20.61 -38.61 -17.84
N TRP A 695 20.09 -38.26 -16.66
CA TRP A 695 20.45 -38.95 -15.42
C TRP A 695 19.96 -40.41 -15.40
N ARG A 696 18.89 -40.75 -16.13
CA ARG A 696 18.40 -42.14 -16.25
C ARG A 696 19.40 -43.01 -17.00
N GLU A 697 20.06 -42.45 -18.02
CA GLU A 697 21.17 -43.13 -18.71
C GLU A 697 22.41 -43.23 -17.81
N ALA A 698 22.70 -42.19 -17.01
CA ALA A 698 23.76 -42.23 -16.01
C ALA A 698 23.54 -43.34 -14.98
N HIS A 699 22.29 -43.53 -14.54
CA HIS A 699 21.88 -44.57 -13.62
C HIS A 699 22.05 -45.97 -14.23
N GLN A 700 21.57 -46.17 -15.47
CA GLN A 700 21.76 -47.44 -16.21
C GLN A 700 23.23 -47.81 -16.39
N ARG A 701 24.11 -46.81 -16.57
CA ARG A 701 25.57 -47.00 -16.70
C ARG A 701 26.30 -47.11 -15.36
N GLY A 702 25.59 -47.10 -14.23
CA GLY A 702 26.16 -47.19 -12.88
C GLY A 702 26.91 -45.92 -12.42
N ALA A 703 26.76 -44.79 -13.11
CA ALA A 703 27.44 -43.53 -12.76
C ALA A 703 26.78 -42.80 -11.57
N ILE A 704 25.52 -43.13 -11.26
CA ILE A 704 24.82 -42.69 -10.05
C ILE A 704 24.12 -43.89 -9.39
N THR A 705 23.95 -43.81 -8.07
CA THR A 705 23.32 -44.86 -7.25
C THR A 705 21.79 -44.86 -7.37
N ASP A 706 21.13 -45.97 -7.02
CA ASP A 706 19.67 -46.07 -6.96
C ASP A 706 19.05 -44.99 -6.04
N ALA A 707 19.71 -44.68 -4.92
CA ALA A 707 19.26 -43.63 -4.01
C ALA A 707 19.32 -42.23 -4.66
N GLN A 708 20.37 -41.94 -5.43
CA GLN A 708 20.50 -40.68 -6.17
C GLN A 708 19.49 -40.57 -7.32
N ALA A 709 19.25 -41.68 -8.01
CA ALA A 709 18.20 -41.79 -9.03
C ALA A 709 16.82 -41.50 -8.43
N ALA A 710 16.48 -42.11 -7.29
CA ALA A 710 15.23 -41.87 -6.58
C ALA A 710 15.06 -40.40 -6.13
N GLN A 711 16.14 -39.76 -5.67
CA GLN A 711 16.13 -38.32 -5.33
C GLN A 711 15.85 -37.44 -6.55
N LEU A 712 16.49 -37.71 -7.69
CA LEU A 712 16.27 -36.99 -8.94
C LEU A 712 14.85 -37.18 -9.46
N GLU A 713 14.33 -38.40 -9.40
CA GLU A 713 12.96 -38.71 -9.79
C GLU A 713 11.93 -37.99 -8.92
N ALA A 714 12.11 -38.00 -7.60
CA ALA A 714 11.25 -37.28 -6.66
C ALA A 714 11.27 -35.76 -6.91
N ALA A 715 12.45 -35.19 -7.21
CA ALA A 715 12.59 -33.78 -7.57
C ALA A 715 11.87 -33.47 -8.89
N GLU A 716 12.09 -34.25 -9.95
CA GLU A 716 11.42 -34.08 -11.25
C GLU A 716 9.90 -34.18 -11.13
N ALA A 717 9.39 -35.18 -10.42
CA ALA A 717 7.95 -35.37 -10.23
C ALA A 717 7.30 -34.20 -9.47
N THR A 718 7.98 -33.70 -8.42
CA THR A 718 7.47 -32.57 -7.63
C THR A 718 7.52 -31.27 -8.43
N VAL A 719 8.62 -31.02 -9.15
CA VAL A 719 8.73 -29.86 -10.05
C VAL A 719 7.66 -29.93 -11.13
N LEU A 720 7.40 -31.08 -11.74
CA LEU A 720 6.36 -31.22 -12.76
C LEU A 720 5.00 -30.81 -12.22
N LYS A 721 4.61 -31.23 -11.01
CA LYS A 721 3.37 -30.79 -10.35
C LYS A 721 3.32 -29.27 -10.18
N VAL A 722 4.42 -28.66 -9.74
CA VAL A 722 4.54 -27.19 -9.60
C VAL A 722 4.44 -26.47 -10.94
N LEU A 723 4.78 -27.11 -12.06
CA LEU A 723 4.71 -26.49 -13.38
C LEU A 723 3.34 -26.62 -14.04
N GLN A 724 2.50 -27.57 -13.62
CA GLN A 724 1.15 -27.71 -14.14
C GLN A 724 0.28 -26.50 -13.78
N VAL A 725 -0.59 -26.13 -14.70
CA VAL A 725 -1.63 -25.11 -14.51
C VAL A 725 -2.99 -25.81 -14.49
N ASP A 726 -3.97 -25.15 -13.90
CA ASP A 726 -5.32 -25.69 -13.82
C ASP A 726 -6.03 -25.61 -15.18
N ASP A 727 -6.93 -26.56 -15.42
CA ASP A 727 -7.86 -26.56 -16.55
C ASP A 727 -9.29 -26.77 -16.05
N PHE A 728 -10.26 -26.39 -16.87
CA PHE A 728 -11.68 -26.43 -16.52
C PHE A 728 -12.50 -27.02 -17.65
N ALA A 729 -13.42 -27.91 -17.31
CA ALA A 729 -14.46 -28.35 -18.24
C ALA A 729 -15.34 -27.15 -18.67
N PRO A 730 -15.89 -27.12 -19.90
CA PRO A 730 -16.72 -26.01 -20.38
C PRO A 730 -17.90 -25.66 -19.44
N GLU A 731 -18.48 -26.66 -18.79
CA GLU A 731 -19.61 -26.50 -17.86
C GLU A 731 -19.20 -25.76 -16.57
N ALA A 732 -17.92 -25.86 -16.16
CA ALA A 732 -17.40 -25.17 -14.98
C ALA A 732 -17.14 -23.68 -15.23
N LEU A 733 -17.01 -23.25 -16.50
CA LEU A 733 -16.79 -21.87 -16.90
C LEU A 733 -18.08 -21.16 -17.36
N THR A 734 -19.11 -21.93 -17.68
CA THR A 734 -20.39 -21.38 -18.13
C THR A 734 -21.23 -21.03 -16.91
N PRO A 735 -21.66 -19.76 -16.72
CA PRO A 735 -22.67 -19.47 -15.72
C PRO A 735 -23.92 -20.22 -16.14
N LEU A 736 -24.32 -21.24 -15.37
CA LEU A 736 -25.54 -22.01 -15.61
C LEU A 736 -26.74 -21.07 -15.77
N GLY A 737 -27.04 -20.72 -17.01
CA GLY A 737 -28.36 -20.28 -17.42
C GLY A 737 -29.22 -21.52 -17.51
N GLU A 738 -30.27 -21.55 -16.69
CA GLU A 738 -31.37 -22.52 -16.66
C GLU A 738 -31.14 -23.81 -15.84
N GLY A 739 -31.63 -23.81 -14.59
CA GLY A 739 -32.35 -24.97 -14.04
C GLY A 739 -31.56 -26.16 -13.47
N ALA A 740 -30.44 -25.96 -12.76
CA ALA A 740 -29.81 -27.08 -12.05
C ALA A 740 -30.65 -27.53 -10.83
N PRO A 741 -31.10 -28.80 -10.75
CA PRO A 741 -31.86 -29.31 -9.62
C PRO A 741 -30.97 -29.37 -8.38
N VAL A 742 -31.55 -28.98 -7.24
CA VAL A 742 -30.95 -29.10 -5.91
C VAL A 742 -30.52 -30.55 -5.70
N GLN A 743 -29.21 -30.82 -5.69
CA GLN A 743 -28.68 -32.09 -5.23
C GLN A 743 -28.99 -32.20 -3.73
N THR A 744 -30.03 -32.97 -3.41
CA THR A 744 -30.25 -33.52 -2.07
C THR A 744 -29.00 -34.27 -1.64
N GLN A 745 -28.43 -33.84 -0.50
CA GLN A 745 -27.32 -34.52 0.16
C GLN A 745 -27.64 -36.00 0.37
N GLU A 746 -26.78 -36.88 -0.14
CA GLU A 746 -26.81 -38.30 0.15
C GLU A 746 -26.67 -38.52 1.67
N GLN A 747 -27.70 -39.13 2.26
CA GLN A 747 -27.67 -39.62 3.62
C GLN A 747 -26.69 -40.80 3.73
N LYS A 748 -25.83 -40.75 4.75
CA LYS A 748 -24.96 -41.84 5.21
C LYS A 748 -25.78 -43.12 5.45
N PRO A 749 -25.30 -44.33 5.06
CA PRO A 749 -25.96 -45.57 5.43
C PRO A 749 -25.63 -45.99 6.87
N GLU A 750 -26.66 -46.40 7.62
CA GLU A 750 -26.56 -47.09 8.91
C GLU A 750 -26.04 -48.53 8.78
N PRO A 751 -25.46 -49.13 9.85
CA PRO A 751 -24.81 -50.44 9.78
C PRO A 751 -25.80 -51.60 9.85
N GLN A 752 -25.68 -52.56 8.92
CA GLN A 752 -26.48 -53.79 8.91
C GLN A 752 -25.83 -54.93 9.72
N SER A 753 -26.68 -55.65 10.45
CA SER A 753 -26.40 -56.84 11.24
C SER A 753 -26.33 -58.14 10.44
N GLU A 754 -25.47 -59.03 10.92
CA GLU A 754 -25.20 -60.47 10.71
C GLU A 754 -26.03 -61.36 9.74
N SER A 755 -25.29 -62.31 9.15
CA SER A 755 -25.58 -63.30 8.10
C SER A 755 -26.48 -64.50 8.52
N PRO A 756 -26.89 -65.40 7.59
CA PRO A 756 -26.06 -66.59 7.27
C PRO A 756 -26.09 -67.10 5.79
N GLN A 757 -25.03 -67.82 5.41
CA GLN A 757 -24.76 -68.58 4.15
C GLN A 757 -25.57 -69.92 4.05
N PRO A 758 -25.47 -70.84 3.03
CA PRO A 758 -24.47 -71.00 1.93
C PRO A 758 -24.94 -71.58 0.54
N GLN A 759 -23.98 -71.62 -0.41
CA GLN A 759 -23.68 -72.62 -1.49
C GLN A 759 -23.58 -72.12 -2.96
N GLN A 760 -22.43 -72.45 -3.57
CA GLN A 760 -21.87 -72.18 -4.94
C GLN A 760 -22.40 -73.18 -6.02
N PRO A 761 -22.07 -73.16 -7.35
CA PRO A 761 -20.82 -72.69 -8.01
C PRO A 761 -20.84 -72.17 -9.50
N GLU A 762 -19.62 -71.86 -10.00
CA GLU A 762 -19.12 -71.71 -11.42
C GLU A 762 -19.54 -70.43 -12.20
N SER A 763 -18.72 -69.72 -13.01
CA SER A 763 -17.45 -69.94 -13.72
C SER A 763 -16.77 -68.59 -14.14
N GLN A 764 -15.50 -68.64 -14.58
CA GLN A 764 -14.56 -67.53 -14.87
C GLN A 764 -14.67 -66.91 -16.31
N PRO A 765 -13.93 -65.81 -16.64
CA PRO A 765 -14.33 -64.74 -17.59
C PRO A 765 -13.58 -64.74 -18.94
N PRO A 766 -13.85 -63.78 -19.87
CA PRO A 766 -12.94 -63.47 -20.97
C PRO A 766 -12.26 -62.08 -20.88
N GLN A 767 -11.02 -62.07 -21.40
CA GLN A 767 -10.04 -60.98 -21.52
C GLN A 767 -10.24 -60.07 -22.77
N PRO A 768 -9.50 -58.94 -22.87
CA PRO A 768 -9.59 -57.96 -23.98
C PRO A 768 -8.49 -58.14 -25.06
N PRO A 769 -8.61 -57.51 -26.25
CA PRO A 769 -7.48 -57.31 -27.18
C PRO A 769 -7.15 -55.80 -27.37
N GLN A 770 -6.02 -55.29 -27.89
CA GLN A 770 -4.59 -55.63 -28.10
C GLN A 770 -4.06 -54.54 -29.08
N GLN A 771 -2.80 -54.09 -28.97
CA GLN A 771 -2.10 -53.17 -29.92
C GLN A 771 -1.06 -53.95 -30.77
N GLN A 772 -0.65 -53.44 -31.95
CA GLN A 772 0.76 -53.38 -32.49
C GLN A 772 0.91 -52.83 -33.96
N PRO A 773 2.13 -52.46 -34.49
CA PRO A 773 2.44 -51.28 -35.35
C PRO A 773 3.14 -51.60 -36.73
N PRO A 774 4.19 -50.86 -37.25
CA PRO A 774 4.22 -49.69 -38.16
C PRO A 774 4.95 -49.90 -39.54
N GLN A 775 4.85 -48.98 -40.52
CA GLN A 775 5.84 -48.82 -41.65
C GLN A 775 5.90 -47.38 -42.26
N GLN A 776 7.13 -46.93 -42.62
CA GLN A 776 7.57 -45.85 -43.54
C GLN A 776 8.40 -46.51 -44.68
N PRO A 777 8.77 -45.91 -45.86
CA PRO A 777 9.15 -44.49 -46.10
C PRO A 777 8.81 -43.88 -47.51
N GLN A 778 9.01 -42.55 -47.69
CA GLN A 778 9.78 -41.91 -48.79
C GLN A 778 9.62 -40.36 -48.85
N GLN A 779 10.76 -39.67 -48.95
CA GLN A 779 11.00 -38.29 -49.44
C GLN A 779 11.86 -38.43 -50.72
N PRO A 780 11.92 -37.49 -51.71
CA PRO A 780 12.30 -36.08 -51.46
C PRO A 780 11.73 -35.00 -52.43
N GLN A 781 11.76 -33.72 -52.02
CA GLN A 781 12.32 -32.58 -52.78
C GLN A 781 12.15 -31.24 -52.03
N GLN A 782 13.28 -30.55 -51.84
CA GLN A 782 13.46 -29.10 -51.59
C GLN A 782 14.22 -28.53 -52.82
N PRO A 783 14.47 -27.21 -53.00
CA PRO A 783 13.89 -25.99 -52.40
C PRO A 783 13.49 -24.92 -53.46
N GLN A 784 12.64 -23.95 -53.10
CA GLN A 784 12.71 -22.61 -53.73
C GLN A 784 12.61 -21.50 -52.67
N GLN A 785 13.50 -20.51 -52.87
CA GLN A 785 13.83 -19.36 -52.05
C GLN A 785 12.83 -18.17 -52.25
N PRO A 786 12.97 -17.05 -51.51
CA PRO A 786 11.85 -16.27 -50.98
C PRO A 786 11.35 -15.17 -51.94
N GLN A 787 10.05 -14.89 -51.90
CA GLN A 787 9.48 -13.66 -52.45
C GLN A 787 9.21 -12.64 -51.34
N GLN A 788 9.67 -11.42 -51.62
CA GLN A 788 9.58 -10.19 -50.85
C GLN A 788 8.12 -9.66 -50.70
N PRO A 789 7.90 -8.70 -49.78
CA PRO A 789 6.59 -8.45 -49.17
C PRO A 789 5.64 -7.63 -50.05
N GLN A 790 4.36 -8.02 -50.07
CA GLN A 790 3.28 -7.22 -50.65
C GLN A 790 2.85 -6.10 -49.70
N GLN A 791 2.74 -4.91 -50.28
CA GLN A 791 2.32 -3.65 -49.67
C GLN A 791 0.83 -3.64 -49.25
N PRO A 792 0.43 -2.71 -48.35
CA PRO A 792 -0.88 -2.69 -47.72
C PRO A 792 -1.99 -2.23 -48.66
N GLN A 793 -3.15 -2.88 -48.57
CA GLN A 793 -4.39 -2.44 -49.22
C GLN A 793 -4.86 -1.11 -48.64
N GLN A 794 -5.11 -0.14 -49.54
CA GLN A 794 -5.75 1.13 -49.24
C GLN A 794 -7.26 0.97 -49.00
N PRO A 795 -7.85 1.78 -48.09
CA PRO A 795 -9.28 1.77 -47.78
C PRO A 795 -10.13 2.47 -48.86
N GLN A 796 -11.33 1.94 -49.07
CA GLN A 796 -12.36 2.50 -49.93
C GLN A 796 -12.79 3.91 -49.48
N GLN A 797 -12.91 4.81 -50.47
CA GLN A 797 -13.41 6.17 -50.35
C GLN A 797 -14.92 6.18 -50.05
N GLN A 798 -15.32 6.86 -48.97
CA GLN A 798 -16.65 7.45 -48.83
C GLN A 798 -16.52 8.97 -48.89
N GLN A 799 -17.47 9.59 -49.59
CA GLN A 799 -17.53 11.00 -49.97
C GLN A 799 -17.64 11.96 -48.78
N PRO A 800 -17.17 13.23 -48.93
CA PRO A 800 -17.21 14.24 -47.88
C PRO A 800 -18.60 14.87 -47.70
N GLN A 801 -19.08 14.93 -46.45
CA GLN A 801 -20.20 15.78 -46.04
C GLN A 801 -19.72 17.24 -45.85
N PRO A 802 -20.58 18.26 -46.13
CA PRO A 802 -20.22 19.67 -46.08
C PRO A 802 -20.12 20.23 -44.64
N PRO A 803 -19.35 21.31 -44.42
CA PRO A 803 -19.11 21.89 -43.09
C PRO A 803 -20.36 22.61 -42.56
N GLN A 804 -20.74 22.28 -41.31
CA GLN A 804 -21.72 23.06 -40.55
C GLN A 804 -21.11 24.41 -40.15
N GLN A 805 -21.89 25.46 -40.45
CA GLN A 805 -21.60 26.86 -40.21
C GLN A 805 -21.52 27.15 -38.70
N GLN A 806 -20.45 27.86 -38.32
CA GLN A 806 -20.39 28.64 -37.08
C GLN A 806 -21.31 29.86 -37.26
N GLU A 807 -22.34 29.96 -36.42
CA GLU A 807 -23.03 31.22 -36.17
C GLU A 807 -22.32 31.94 -35.01
N ASP A 808 -21.62 33.01 -35.36
CA ASP A 808 -21.17 34.08 -34.47
C ASP A 808 -22.29 35.13 -34.37
N GLU A 809 -22.61 35.57 -33.14
CA GLU A 809 -22.87 36.96 -32.71
C GLU A 809 -23.65 36.99 -31.36
N PRO A 810 -23.62 38.07 -30.55
CA PRO A 810 -22.49 38.92 -30.14
C PRO A 810 -22.47 39.15 -28.60
N PRO A 811 -21.45 39.83 -28.02
CA PRO A 811 -21.41 40.13 -26.59
C PRO A 811 -22.22 41.41 -26.29
N ALA A 812 -23.22 41.29 -25.41
CA ALA A 812 -23.95 42.45 -24.90
C ALA A 812 -23.12 43.19 -23.84
N ALA A 813 -22.68 44.40 -24.21
CA ALA A 813 -22.18 45.42 -23.31
C ALA A 813 -23.32 46.01 -22.46
N ALA A 814 -23.10 46.16 -21.16
CA ALA A 814 -23.87 47.07 -20.31
C ALA A 814 -23.06 48.35 -20.11
N ARG A 815 -23.61 49.47 -20.59
CA ARG A 815 -23.16 50.86 -20.36
C ARG A 815 -24.22 51.60 -19.52
N PRO A 816 -23.89 52.79 -18.97
CA PRO A 816 -24.38 53.30 -17.69
C PRO A 816 -25.69 54.11 -17.79
N GLY A 817 -26.31 54.37 -16.64
CA GLY A 817 -27.35 55.38 -16.46
C GLY A 817 -27.24 56.02 -15.07
N GLU A 818 -26.77 57.27 -15.06
CA GLU A 818 -26.82 58.22 -13.94
C GLU A 818 -28.21 58.89 -13.83
N ASN A 819 -28.43 59.48 -12.65
CA ASN A 819 -29.35 60.58 -12.28
C ASN A 819 -30.75 60.21 -11.78
N ALA A 820 -30.89 60.16 -10.44
CA ALA A 820 -31.41 61.29 -9.65
C ALA A 820 -30.92 61.20 -8.20
#